data_AF-A0A4R4XM47-F1
#
_entry.id   AF-A0A4R4XM47-F1
#
_cell.length_a   1.000
_cell.length_b   1.000
_cell.length_c   1.000
_cell.angle_alpha   90.00
_cell.angle_beta   90.00
_cell.angle_gamma   90.00
#
_symmetry.space_group_name_H-M   'P 1'
#
loop_
_entity.id
_entity.type
_entity.pdbx_description
1 polymer ?
#
loop_
_entity_poly.entity_id
_entity_poly.type
_entity_poly.pdbx_seq_one_letter_code
_entity_poly.pdbx_strand_id
1 'polypeptide(L)'
;MNVRGAVLLLRVYPRRGAARTRAVRTVVRAAEAGDPAAVRAFAQATGSPLSETMWRTWLDVSLQRWASPLLDVLSPPPDMLVNAAWTDWLDEHDDRLWSLLDGWGRAAAPDAAPRVASLSRLARGDDDADLAPDVLAEAAARFDHPIGDRARARLAAHPEPDAVETLCAVAVESPDLTAFCVAHHLAPSDPVERAAFFVRTGQHEQHRALDGDGTLLAMAYRTAAPDVRARLRTIMAAEGDSDLIRVVVAGERRDRVAEMSDAELDYLGHHLAECRRWPELRGLVRDLPLAKAAAAARLLPEDERTGDDADLLALLTARPWQELRATVGRLPAEHLTTFGTPRNSMAASISPDSAELAVSWPEDRSTPTTLHVETVRIGAGESTLHFTGRTDSGFLHPLLHLGDEILLSRRTDLRWHLDRVFPERHTFDSPEGMSPHLRRTSRGAVMIHLEGLAFADPGADRLRLVPVHSFRKMMAGRAVSLENRCQLTTLPAARLIAFSDLRNEIFVTTEDGADVRKIPADEFAGDCSIDALSFLGPNTLAVHGHARDGLTISQHTEIWELPPDGAPHRTGAHDGPVRDRWPVEEWEGSSLDPFFAHQVLTANLVTPHFGGVHPGIPWLQATREKFRRFLAMPLAGDMLVTSSGEMQHETLEIHSRHLPTARAFLERPFLHCTPQDLQRTRELRLKIADPAVRDALDLLGNCLAHRFGGDIALGTGPAPAAGPTDIALSRQQGGDA
;
A
#
# COMPACT_ATOMS: atom_id res chain seq x y z
N MET A 1 36.39 28.35 39.24
CA MET A 1 36.94 29.69 39.54
C MET A 1 36.07 30.31 40.61
N ASN A 2 36.62 30.93 41.65
CA ASN A 2 35.81 31.57 42.69
C ASN A 2 35.30 32.95 42.24
N VAL A 3 34.25 33.47 42.88
CA VAL A 3 33.57 34.73 42.50
C VAL A 3 34.54 35.91 42.47
N ARG A 4 35.37 36.06 43.51
CA ARG A 4 36.35 37.15 43.60
C ARG A 4 37.37 37.11 42.45
N GLY A 5 37.87 35.92 42.11
CA GLY A 5 38.78 35.71 40.98
C GLY A 5 38.11 35.99 39.65
N ALA A 6 36.84 35.61 39.48
CA ALA A 6 36.07 35.92 38.28
C ALA A 6 35.82 37.43 38.11
N VAL A 7 35.45 38.14 39.19
CA VAL A 7 35.27 39.60 39.20
C VAL A 7 36.58 40.31 38.88
N LEU A 8 37.69 39.89 39.49
CA LEU A 8 39.01 40.45 39.20
C LEU A 8 39.41 40.23 37.74
N LEU A 9 39.16 39.03 37.20
CA LEU A 9 39.46 38.70 35.81
C LEU A 9 38.66 39.56 34.83
N LEU A 10 37.37 39.80 35.10
CA LEU A 10 36.54 40.69 34.28
C LEU A 10 37.00 42.16 34.34
N ARG A 11 37.59 42.60 35.46
CA ARG A 11 38.15 43.97 35.59
C ARG A 11 39.50 44.14 34.90
N VAL A 12 40.38 43.14 34.98
CA VAL A 12 41.78 43.26 34.53
C VAL A 12 41.96 42.85 33.07
N TYR A 13 41.14 41.95 32.54
CA TYR A 13 41.32 41.36 31.20
C TYR A 13 40.13 41.61 30.25
N PRO A 14 40.16 42.70 29.46
CA PRO A 14 39.06 43.05 28.55
C PRO A 14 39.06 42.26 27.23
N ARG A 15 40.03 41.38 26.95
CA ARG A 15 40.13 40.64 25.67
C ARG A 15 39.19 39.42 25.62
N ARG A 16 38.63 39.12 24.44
CA ARG A 16 37.74 37.96 24.20
C ARG A 16 38.52 36.64 24.36
N GLY A 17 37.91 35.64 25.02
CA GLY A 17 38.52 34.31 25.20
C GLY A 17 37.76 33.43 26.20
N ALA A 18 38.04 32.13 26.20
CA ALA A 18 37.32 31.14 27.03
C ALA A 18 37.37 31.43 28.54
N ALA A 19 38.45 32.03 29.04
CA ALA A 19 38.57 32.44 30.43
C ALA A 19 37.56 33.52 30.81
N ARG A 20 37.29 34.48 29.90
CA ARG A 20 36.29 35.53 30.10
C ARG A 20 34.88 34.96 30.10
N THR A 21 34.53 34.06 29.19
CA THR A 21 33.21 33.40 29.18
C THR A 21 32.97 32.62 30.48
N ARG A 22 33.98 31.90 30.99
CA ARG A 22 33.90 31.23 32.30
C ARG A 22 33.73 32.23 33.44
N ALA A 23 34.40 33.37 33.38
CA ALA A 23 34.27 34.43 34.37
C ALA A 23 32.88 35.04 34.40
N VAL A 24 32.33 35.38 33.22
CA VAL A 24 30.95 35.86 33.08
C VAL A 24 29.98 34.84 33.67
N ARG A 25 30.03 33.57 33.24
CA ARG A 25 29.15 32.50 33.78
C ARG A 25 29.26 32.34 35.30
N THR A 26 30.48 32.47 35.85
CA THR A 26 30.72 32.36 37.30
C THR A 26 30.11 33.55 38.05
N VAL A 27 30.28 34.77 37.54
CA VAL A 27 29.70 35.98 38.15
C VAL A 27 28.18 35.97 38.04
N VAL A 28 27.63 35.62 36.87
CA VAL A 28 26.19 35.48 36.64
C VAL A 28 25.57 34.53 37.66
N ARG A 29 26.04 33.27 37.75
CA ARG A 29 25.48 32.28 38.70
C ARG A 29 25.57 32.73 40.16
N ALA A 30 26.68 33.37 40.54
CA ALA A 30 26.84 33.86 41.91
C ALA A 30 25.93 35.06 42.21
N ALA A 31 25.70 35.91 41.21
CA ALA A 31 24.81 37.06 41.32
C ALA A 31 23.34 36.60 41.45
N GLU A 32 22.94 35.56 40.73
CA GLU A 32 21.63 34.92 40.89
C GLU A 32 21.43 34.29 42.27
N ALA A 33 22.49 33.71 42.84
CA ALA A 33 22.48 33.21 44.21
C ALA A 33 22.50 34.31 45.28
N GLY A 34 22.46 35.60 44.88
CA GLY A 34 22.42 36.74 45.80
C GLY A 34 23.77 37.13 46.39
N ASP A 35 24.91 36.67 45.86
CA ASP A 35 26.23 37.08 46.36
C ASP A 35 26.42 38.61 46.15
N PRO A 36 26.58 39.41 47.22
CA PRO A 36 26.60 40.87 47.08
C PRO A 36 27.77 41.41 46.24
N ALA A 37 28.89 40.69 46.19
CA ALA A 37 30.03 41.09 45.37
C ALA A 37 29.79 40.77 43.88
N ALA A 38 29.14 39.64 43.59
CA ALA A 38 28.72 39.28 42.24
C ALA A 38 27.61 40.20 41.72
N VAL A 39 26.59 40.52 42.54
CA VAL A 39 25.51 41.48 42.20
C VAL A 39 26.10 42.85 41.86
N ARG A 40 27.00 43.37 42.69
CA ARG A 40 27.69 44.65 42.41
C ARG A 40 28.56 44.57 41.14
N ALA A 41 29.29 43.49 40.94
CA ALA A 41 30.11 43.32 39.74
C ALA A 41 29.26 43.22 38.47
N PHE A 42 28.12 42.54 38.57
CA PHE A 42 27.14 42.44 37.50
C PHE A 42 26.57 43.83 37.18
N ALA A 43 26.06 44.58 38.17
CA ALA A 43 25.54 45.94 37.99
C ALA A 43 26.59 46.94 37.46
N GLN A 44 27.87 46.78 37.79
CA GLN A 44 28.94 47.59 37.20
C GLN A 44 29.19 47.21 35.73
N ALA A 45 29.09 45.93 35.39
CA ALA A 45 29.34 45.45 34.03
C ALA A 45 28.22 45.85 33.05
N THR A 46 26.99 46.04 33.53
CA THR A 46 25.84 46.44 32.71
C THR A 46 25.94 47.88 32.18
N GLY A 47 26.69 48.75 32.86
CA GLY A 47 27.05 50.10 32.38
C GLY A 47 28.27 50.16 31.47
N SER A 48 28.78 49.02 30.98
CA SER A 48 30.03 48.94 30.23
C SER A 48 29.84 48.18 28.89
N PRO A 49 30.85 48.15 27.99
CA PRO A 49 30.80 47.35 26.76
C PRO A 49 30.62 45.83 26.99
N LEU A 50 30.72 45.36 28.24
CA LEU A 50 30.43 43.99 28.63
C LEU A 50 28.93 43.67 28.78
N SER A 51 28.07 44.69 28.82
CA SER A 51 26.66 44.56 29.15
C SER A 51 25.95 43.48 28.33
N GLU A 52 26.03 43.54 27.00
CA GLU A 52 25.40 42.57 26.10
C GLU A 52 25.88 41.12 26.34
N THR A 53 27.17 40.92 26.62
CA THR A 53 27.72 39.58 26.89
C THR A 53 27.24 39.03 28.23
N MET A 54 27.15 39.89 29.25
CA MET A 54 26.63 39.52 30.57
C MET A 54 25.16 39.09 30.45
N TRP A 55 24.35 39.86 29.70
CA TRP A 55 22.94 39.59 29.52
C TRP A 55 22.64 38.34 28.71
N ARG A 56 23.33 38.12 27.59
CA ARG A 56 23.21 36.85 26.85
C ARG A 56 23.57 35.65 27.73
N THR A 57 24.66 35.76 28.47
CA THR A 57 25.09 34.67 29.36
C THR A 57 24.10 34.44 30.51
N TRP A 58 23.43 35.48 30.99
CA TRP A 58 22.38 35.34 32.00
C TRP A 58 21.14 34.66 31.44
N LEU A 59 20.66 35.09 30.25
CA LEU A 59 19.54 34.46 29.55
C LEU A 59 19.80 32.97 29.28
N ASP A 60 21.03 32.59 28.93
CA ASP A 60 21.43 31.21 28.63
C ASP A 60 21.50 30.29 29.87
N VAL A 61 21.88 30.83 31.03
CA VAL A 61 22.31 30.01 32.19
C VAL A 61 21.23 29.86 33.25
N SER A 62 20.23 30.74 33.24
CA SER A 62 19.26 30.85 34.32
C SER A 62 17.99 30.04 34.06
N LEU A 63 17.73 29.08 34.96
CA LEU A 63 16.53 28.22 34.90
C LEU A 63 15.28 28.90 35.50
N GLN A 64 15.45 29.97 36.28
CA GLN A 64 14.37 30.74 36.91
C GLN A 64 14.60 32.24 36.74
N ARG A 65 14.94 32.64 35.51
CA ARG A 65 15.47 33.97 35.20
C ARG A 65 14.58 35.12 35.64
N TRP A 66 13.26 34.97 35.53
CA TRP A 66 12.31 36.03 35.88
C TRP A 66 12.06 36.19 37.38
N ALA A 67 12.53 35.27 38.22
CA ALA A 67 12.50 35.39 39.67
C ALA A 67 13.83 35.93 40.25
N SER A 68 14.77 36.34 39.39
CA SER A 68 16.10 36.74 39.82
C SER A 68 16.08 38.10 40.54
N PRO A 69 16.72 38.21 41.72
CA PRO A 69 16.87 39.50 42.42
C PRO A 69 17.72 40.51 41.63
N LEU A 70 18.38 40.07 40.55
CA LEU A 70 19.11 40.96 39.65
C LEU A 70 18.19 41.91 38.89
N LEU A 71 16.91 41.55 38.70
CA LEU A 71 15.95 42.37 37.98
C LEU A 71 15.61 43.66 38.74
N ASP A 72 15.63 43.63 40.07
CA ASP A 72 15.38 44.81 40.93
C ASP A 72 16.49 45.87 40.82
N VAL A 73 17.69 45.46 40.39
CA VAL A 73 18.86 46.34 40.25
C VAL A 73 18.85 47.06 38.89
N LEU A 74 17.90 46.75 38.01
CA LEU A 74 17.84 47.28 36.65
C LEU A 74 16.76 48.35 36.51
N SER A 75 17.19 49.59 36.32
CA SER A 75 16.30 50.67 35.87
C SER A 75 17.10 51.63 34.98
N PRO A 76 16.83 51.70 33.66
CA PRO A 76 15.94 50.84 32.86
C PRO A 76 16.61 49.51 32.41
N PRO A 77 15.82 48.44 32.15
CA PRO A 77 16.34 47.21 31.55
C PRO A 77 16.77 47.43 30.09
N PRO A 78 17.80 46.73 29.60
CA PRO A 78 18.20 46.80 28.19
C PRO A 78 17.18 46.09 27.28
N ASP A 79 17.10 46.54 26.03
CA ASP A 79 16.08 46.10 25.05
C ASP A 79 16.10 44.58 24.82
N MET A 80 17.28 43.96 24.73
CA MET A 80 17.39 42.50 24.59
C MET A 80 16.74 41.74 25.77
N LEU A 81 16.78 42.29 26.98
CA LEU A 81 16.14 41.69 28.15
C LEU A 81 14.62 41.85 28.09
N VAL A 82 14.15 43.03 27.69
CA VAL A 82 12.72 43.31 27.47
C VAL A 82 12.17 42.39 26.37
N ASN A 83 12.88 42.25 25.26
CA ASN A 83 12.50 41.37 24.14
C ASN A 83 12.42 39.91 24.59
N ALA A 84 13.42 39.42 25.33
CA ALA A 84 13.42 38.05 25.84
C ALA A 84 12.27 37.79 26.84
N ALA A 85 11.99 38.77 27.71
CA ALA A 85 10.86 38.69 28.65
C ALA A 85 9.51 38.65 27.92
N TRP A 86 9.34 39.46 26.87
CA TRP A 86 8.14 39.39 26.04
C TRP A 86 8.01 38.07 25.30
N THR A 87 9.09 37.53 24.73
CA THR A 87 9.08 36.21 24.08
C THR A 87 8.61 35.14 25.06
N ASP A 88 9.23 35.07 26.23
CA ASP A 88 8.89 34.07 27.24
C ASP A 88 7.46 34.21 27.74
N TRP A 89 6.99 35.43 27.99
CA TRP A 89 5.62 35.68 28.43
C TRP A 89 4.59 35.31 27.36
N LEU A 90 4.91 35.56 26.09
CA LEU A 90 4.06 35.16 24.98
C LEU A 90 4.09 33.63 24.75
N ASP A 91 5.14 32.92 25.14
CA ASP A 91 5.16 31.46 25.01
C ASP A 91 4.47 30.78 26.22
N GLU A 92 4.63 31.32 27.43
CA GLU A 92 4.03 30.81 28.66
C GLU A 92 3.52 31.97 29.54
N HIS A 93 2.22 31.94 29.85
CA HIS A 93 1.61 32.95 30.71
C HIS A 93 2.15 32.86 32.15
N ASP A 94 2.92 33.86 32.57
CA ASP A 94 3.42 34.01 33.95
C ASP A 94 3.03 35.40 34.50
N ASP A 95 2.21 35.43 35.56
CA ASP A 95 1.74 36.66 36.23
C ASP A 95 2.88 37.53 36.79
N ARG A 96 3.98 36.89 37.24
CA ARG A 96 5.15 37.62 37.74
C ARG A 96 5.90 38.26 36.59
N LEU A 97 6.05 37.55 35.49
CA LEU A 97 6.67 38.09 34.28
C LEU A 97 5.82 39.22 33.69
N TRP A 98 4.49 39.08 33.72
CA TRP A 98 3.59 40.18 33.37
C TRP A 98 3.78 41.39 34.28
N SER A 99 3.80 41.20 35.61
CA SER A 99 4.01 42.29 36.57
C SER A 99 5.35 43.01 36.35
N LEU A 100 6.38 42.26 35.97
CA LEU A 100 7.69 42.79 35.61
C LEU A 100 7.64 43.63 34.32
N LEU A 101 7.06 43.07 33.25
CA LEU A 101 6.88 43.75 31.97
C LEU A 101 6.00 45.01 32.10
N ASP A 102 4.96 44.94 32.93
CA ASP A 102 4.07 46.06 33.25
C ASP A 102 4.80 47.15 34.03
N GLY A 103 5.59 46.76 35.04
CA GLY A 103 6.44 47.66 35.81
C GLY A 103 7.52 48.35 34.96
N TRP A 104 8.04 47.67 33.94
CA TRP A 104 8.94 48.30 32.97
C TRP A 104 8.23 49.28 32.06
N GLY A 105 6.94 49.06 31.77
CA GLY A 105 6.13 49.96 30.97
C GLY A 105 6.53 50.07 29.50
N ARG A 106 7.25 49.07 28.97
CA ARG A 106 7.86 49.11 27.63
C ARG A 106 7.40 47.93 26.77
N ALA A 107 7.00 48.22 25.53
CA ALA A 107 6.89 47.21 24.48
C ALA A 107 8.29 46.66 24.12
N ALA A 108 8.34 45.53 23.43
CA ALA A 108 9.55 45.04 22.82
C ALA A 108 10.08 46.06 21.81
N ALA A 109 11.41 46.12 21.67
CA ALA A 109 12.07 47.06 20.78
C ALA A 109 11.75 46.75 19.31
N PRO A 110 11.81 47.75 18.41
CA PRO A 110 11.50 47.55 16.98
C PRO A 110 12.40 46.55 16.26
N ASP A 111 13.58 46.23 16.81
CA ASP A 111 14.51 45.24 16.29
C ASP A 111 14.25 43.81 16.81
N ALA A 112 13.26 43.63 17.69
CA ALA A 112 12.77 42.31 18.09
C ALA A 112 12.17 41.55 16.88
N ALA A 113 11.88 40.25 17.07
CA ALA A 113 11.10 39.52 16.09
C ALA A 113 9.74 40.24 15.86
N PRO A 114 9.29 40.47 14.61
CA PRO A 114 8.10 41.27 14.32
C PRO A 114 6.86 40.86 15.14
N ARG A 115 6.62 39.55 15.29
CA ARG A 115 5.55 38.99 16.14
C ARG A 115 5.62 39.48 17.59
N VAL A 116 6.81 39.47 18.20
CA VAL A 116 7.01 39.89 19.59
C VAL A 116 6.82 41.41 19.73
N ALA A 117 7.32 42.19 18.76
CA ALA A 117 7.13 43.63 18.72
C ALA A 117 5.64 44.01 18.66
N SER A 118 4.87 43.46 17.72
CA SER A 118 3.45 43.80 17.56
C SER A 118 2.59 43.29 18.73
N LEU A 119 2.82 42.05 19.21
CA LEU A 119 2.05 41.51 20.34
C LEU A 119 2.37 42.23 21.66
N SER A 120 3.61 42.66 21.88
CA SER A 120 3.93 43.45 23.07
C SER A 120 3.22 44.81 23.05
N ARG A 121 3.10 45.47 21.90
CA ARG A 121 2.31 46.72 21.76
C ARG A 121 0.83 46.48 22.05
N LEU A 122 0.24 45.42 21.48
CA LEU A 122 -1.13 45.01 21.77
C LEU A 122 -1.34 44.74 23.27
N ALA A 123 -0.40 44.04 23.92
CA ALA A 123 -0.43 43.79 25.36
C ALA A 123 -0.37 45.09 26.18
N ARG A 124 0.21 46.17 25.66
CA ARG A 124 0.25 47.48 26.32
C ARG A 124 -1.00 48.33 26.07
N GLY A 125 -1.98 47.83 25.31
CA GLY A 125 -3.20 48.56 24.95
C GLY A 125 -2.98 49.57 23.83
N ASP A 126 -1.96 49.35 23.00
CA ASP A 126 -1.76 50.13 21.77
C ASP A 126 -2.67 49.58 20.67
N ASP A 127 -3.89 50.12 20.60
CA ASP A 127 -4.90 49.69 19.63
C ASP A 127 -4.46 49.95 18.18
N ASP A 128 -3.53 50.89 17.95
CA ASP A 128 -2.94 51.24 16.65
C ASP A 128 -1.73 50.37 16.28
N ALA A 129 -1.47 49.27 17.01
CA ALA A 129 -0.42 48.34 16.66
C ALA A 129 -0.70 47.68 15.29
N ASP A 130 0.23 47.83 14.35
CA ASP A 130 0.19 47.14 13.07
C ASP A 130 0.47 45.64 13.29
N LEU A 131 -0.59 44.84 13.28
CA LEU A 131 -0.57 43.39 13.50
C LEU A 131 -0.91 42.72 12.18
N ALA A 132 -0.09 41.75 11.79
CA ALA A 132 -0.48 40.86 10.71
C ALA A 132 -1.76 40.09 11.12
N PRO A 133 -2.71 39.85 10.19
CA PRO A 133 -3.98 39.19 10.46
C PRO A 133 -3.86 37.84 11.20
N ASP A 134 -2.85 37.04 10.84
CA ASP A 134 -2.53 35.76 11.44
C ASP A 134 -2.08 35.89 12.90
N VAL A 135 -1.27 36.91 13.20
CA VAL A 135 -0.81 37.19 14.57
C VAL A 135 -1.97 37.66 15.46
N LEU A 136 -2.90 38.45 14.93
CA LEU A 136 -4.08 38.90 15.68
C LEU A 136 -5.03 37.73 15.96
N ALA A 137 -5.29 36.87 14.98
CA ALA A 137 -6.10 35.66 15.15
C ALA A 137 -5.44 34.66 16.13
N GLU A 138 -4.13 34.46 16.04
CA GLU A 138 -3.37 33.60 16.96
C GLU A 138 -3.46 34.12 18.40
N ALA A 139 -3.33 35.43 18.60
CA ALA A 139 -3.49 36.03 19.91
C ALA A 139 -4.91 35.84 20.46
N ALA A 140 -5.93 36.07 19.62
CA ALA A 140 -7.34 35.90 19.99
C ALA A 140 -7.70 34.46 20.38
N ALA A 141 -7.00 33.46 19.84
CA ALA A 141 -7.20 32.05 20.17
C ALA A 141 -6.76 31.67 21.60
N ARG A 142 -6.01 32.53 22.29
CA ARG A 142 -5.48 32.26 23.63
C ARG A 142 -6.45 32.72 24.71
N PHE A 143 -7.38 31.85 25.11
CA PHE A 143 -8.39 32.18 26.13
C PHE A 143 -7.77 32.34 27.53
N ASP A 144 -6.74 31.58 27.85
CA ASP A 144 -6.05 31.64 29.15
C ASP A 144 -4.95 32.70 29.22
N HIS A 145 -4.97 33.68 28.31
CA HIS A 145 -3.90 34.67 28.20
C HIS A 145 -4.47 36.09 28.06
N PRO A 146 -3.99 37.10 28.82
CA PRO A 146 -4.49 38.48 28.74
C PRO A 146 -4.36 39.11 27.34
N ILE A 147 -3.39 38.65 26.54
CA ILE A 147 -3.27 39.06 25.13
C ILE A 147 -4.51 38.69 24.33
N GLY A 148 -5.14 37.55 24.62
CA GLY A 148 -6.29 37.06 23.90
C GLY A 148 -7.51 37.91 24.18
N ASP A 149 -7.72 38.34 25.43
CA ASP A 149 -8.80 39.27 25.76
C ASP A 149 -8.67 40.59 24.99
N ARG A 150 -7.44 41.13 24.90
CA ARG A 150 -7.18 42.35 24.14
C ARG A 150 -7.36 42.16 22.64
N ALA A 151 -6.85 41.05 22.09
CA ALA A 151 -7.01 40.71 20.68
C ALA A 151 -8.49 40.56 20.31
N ARG A 152 -9.27 39.83 21.14
CA ARG A 152 -10.72 39.66 20.99
C ARG A 152 -11.46 41.00 21.13
N ALA A 153 -11.11 41.83 22.11
CA ALA A 153 -11.71 43.16 22.27
C ALA A 153 -11.45 44.06 21.04
N ARG A 154 -10.23 44.03 20.49
CA ARG A 154 -9.88 44.76 19.26
C ARG A 154 -10.70 44.25 18.07
N LEU A 155 -10.76 42.94 17.85
CA LEU A 155 -11.53 42.33 16.76
C LEU A 155 -13.03 42.65 16.87
N ALA A 156 -13.58 42.70 18.08
CA ALA A 156 -14.98 43.06 18.30
C ALA A 156 -15.27 44.55 18.04
N ALA A 157 -14.31 45.44 18.36
CA ALA A 157 -14.47 46.88 18.16
C ALA A 157 -14.19 47.32 16.71
N HIS A 158 -13.19 46.69 16.07
CA HIS A 158 -12.69 47.03 14.74
C HIS A 158 -12.43 45.73 13.95
N PRO A 159 -13.47 45.14 13.34
CA PRO A 159 -13.32 43.90 12.59
C PRO A 159 -12.53 44.17 11.30
N GLU A 160 -11.25 43.81 11.32
CA GLU A 160 -10.36 43.82 10.15
C GLU A 160 -10.67 42.58 9.28
N PRO A 161 -11.09 42.74 8.01
CA PRO A 161 -11.58 41.60 7.20
C PRO A 161 -10.63 40.40 7.17
N ASP A 162 -9.35 40.63 6.85
CA ASP A 162 -8.35 39.54 6.75
C ASP A 162 -8.11 38.83 8.10
N ALA A 163 -8.21 39.57 9.21
CA ALA A 163 -8.08 39.00 10.55
C ALA A 163 -9.34 38.21 10.94
N VAL A 164 -10.52 38.66 10.53
CA VAL A 164 -11.78 37.92 10.69
C VAL A 164 -11.76 36.63 9.88
N GLU A 165 -11.26 36.65 8.64
CA GLU A 165 -11.09 35.42 7.84
C GLU A 165 -10.21 34.40 8.56
N THR A 166 -9.04 34.87 9.02
CA THR A 166 -8.07 34.00 9.71
C THR A 166 -8.63 33.49 11.04
N LEU A 167 -9.31 34.34 11.80
CA LEU A 167 -9.98 33.97 13.05
C LEU A 167 -11.07 32.93 12.80
N CYS A 168 -11.93 33.13 11.80
CA CYS A 168 -13.01 32.21 11.48
C CYS A 168 -12.47 30.85 11.06
N ALA A 169 -11.38 30.79 10.30
CA ALA A 169 -10.72 29.54 9.93
C ALA A 169 -10.25 28.75 11.17
N VAL A 170 -9.66 29.43 12.16
CA VAL A 170 -9.22 28.80 13.43
C VAL A 170 -10.40 28.46 14.34
N ALA A 171 -11.44 29.31 14.34
CA ALA A 171 -12.60 29.18 15.22
C ALA A 171 -13.31 27.85 15.04
N VAL A 172 -13.28 27.27 13.83
CA VAL A 172 -14.03 26.05 13.57
C VAL A 172 -13.44 24.79 14.23
N GLU A 173 -12.23 24.87 14.77
CA GLU A 173 -11.61 23.81 15.57
C GLU A 173 -11.56 24.17 17.07
N SER A 174 -12.10 25.33 17.47
CA SER A 174 -12.09 25.85 18.84
C SER A 174 -13.51 26.28 19.27
N PRO A 175 -14.18 25.52 20.16
CA PRO A 175 -15.52 25.86 20.63
C PRO A 175 -15.62 27.28 21.23
N ASP A 176 -14.61 27.71 21.97
CA ASP A 176 -14.58 29.04 22.60
C ASP A 176 -14.47 30.16 21.57
N LEU A 177 -13.61 30.00 20.54
CA LEU A 177 -13.54 30.95 19.42
C LEU A 177 -14.83 30.95 18.60
N THR A 178 -15.43 29.78 18.37
CA THR A 178 -16.74 29.70 17.71
C THR A 178 -17.78 30.50 18.49
N ALA A 179 -17.88 30.30 19.81
CA ALA A 179 -18.80 31.04 20.65
C ALA A 179 -18.53 32.56 20.58
N PHE A 180 -17.26 32.96 20.56
CA PHE A 180 -16.87 34.36 20.37
C PHE A 180 -17.32 34.92 19.02
N CYS A 181 -17.02 34.24 17.90
CA CYS A 181 -17.42 34.68 16.57
C CYS A 181 -18.94 34.79 16.45
N VAL A 182 -19.69 33.81 16.98
CA VAL A 182 -21.16 33.82 17.00
C VAL A 182 -21.68 35.02 17.78
N ALA A 183 -21.16 35.25 19.00
CA ALA A 183 -21.60 36.34 19.87
C ALA A 183 -21.36 37.74 19.28
N HIS A 184 -20.32 37.89 18.45
CA HIS A 184 -19.95 39.14 17.81
C HIS A 184 -20.31 39.23 16.33
N HIS A 185 -21.10 38.27 15.81
CA HIS A 185 -21.51 38.18 14.41
C HIS A 185 -20.34 38.26 13.41
N LEU A 186 -19.19 37.69 13.79
CA LEU A 186 -18.02 37.57 12.92
C LEU A 186 -18.17 36.34 12.04
N ALA A 187 -17.97 36.52 10.74
CA ALA A 187 -18.03 35.45 9.75
C ALA A 187 -17.14 35.78 8.54
N PRO A 188 -16.70 34.77 7.76
CA PRO A 188 -15.96 34.99 6.52
C PRO A 188 -16.63 35.97 5.57
N SER A 189 -15.87 36.76 4.82
CA SER A 189 -16.37 37.72 3.84
C SER A 189 -16.87 37.03 2.55
N ASP A 190 -16.24 35.92 2.17
CA ASP A 190 -16.65 35.09 1.04
C ASP A 190 -17.96 34.33 1.36
N PRO A 191 -18.99 34.41 0.49
CA PRO A 191 -20.30 33.80 0.76
C PRO A 191 -20.26 32.26 0.81
N VAL A 192 -19.34 31.62 0.09
CA VAL A 192 -19.18 30.16 0.06
C VAL A 192 -18.58 29.69 1.39
N GLU A 193 -17.48 30.32 1.83
CA GLU A 193 -16.88 30.03 3.13
C GLU A 193 -17.81 30.38 4.29
N ARG A 194 -18.57 31.47 4.18
CA ARG A 194 -19.56 31.88 5.18
C ARG A 194 -20.68 30.85 5.35
N ALA A 195 -21.19 30.27 4.26
CA ALA A 195 -22.21 29.22 4.32
C ALA A 195 -21.69 27.99 5.10
N ALA A 196 -20.48 27.52 4.76
CA ALA A 196 -19.85 26.42 5.50
C ALA A 196 -19.56 26.78 6.96
N PHE A 197 -19.13 28.00 7.25
CA PHE A 197 -18.91 28.47 8.60
C PHE A 197 -20.18 28.44 9.44
N PHE A 198 -21.31 28.93 8.91
CA PHE A 198 -22.59 28.90 9.63
C PHE A 198 -23.08 27.49 9.93
N VAL A 199 -22.93 26.55 8.98
CA VAL A 199 -23.23 25.13 9.26
C VAL A 199 -22.32 24.60 10.36
N ARG A 200 -21.00 24.80 10.24
CA ARG A 200 -20.04 24.25 11.21
C ARG A 200 -20.17 24.82 12.63
N THR A 201 -20.74 26.02 12.75
CA THR A 201 -20.94 26.71 14.04
C THR A 201 -22.38 26.62 14.57
N GLY A 202 -23.26 25.84 13.92
CA GLY A 202 -24.65 25.64 14.37
C GLY A 202 -25.57 26.84 14.15
N GLN A 203 -25.19 27.78 13.28
CA GLN A 203 -25.91 29.02 12.96
C GLN A 203 -26.95 28.80 11.85
N HIS A 204 -27.90 27.87 12.06
CA HIS A 204 -28.83 27.39 11.01
C HIS A 204 -29.74 28.46 10.42
N GLU A 205 -30.15 29.47 11.21
CA GLU A 205 -31.00 30.55 10.73
C GLU A 205 -30.23 31.48 9.79
N GLN A 206 -28.99 31.83 10.15
CA GLN A 206 -28.11 32.61 9.27
C GLN A 206 -27.76 31.82 8.01
N HIS A 207 -27.49 30.52 8.13
CA HIS A 207 -27.26 29.65 6.98
C HIS A 207 -28.46 29.64 6.03
N ARG A 208 -29.67 29.35 6.52
CA ARG A 208 -30.89 29.31 5.67
C ARG A 208 -31.23 30.66 5.04
N ALA A 209 -30.91 31.77 5.70
CA ALA A 209 -31.08 33.10 5.14
C ALA A 209 -30.07 33.41 4.03
N LEU A 210 -28.83 32.90 4.15
CA LEU A 210 -27.76 33.08 3.18
C LEU A 210 -27.89 32.14 1.97
N ASP A 211 -28.24 30.88 2.22
CA ASP A 211 -28.15 29.78 1.26
C ASP A 211 -29.42 28.90 1.29
N GLY A 212 -30.59 29.51 1.09
CA GLY A 212 -31.88 28.82 1.18
C GLY A 212 -32.10 27.72 0.13
N ASP A 213 -31.28 27.66 -0.93
CA ASP A 213 -31.30 26.60 -1.93
C ASP A 213 -30.13 25.60 -1.81
N GLY A 214 -29.19 25.83 -0.88
CA GLY A 214 -28.03 24.97 -0.61
C GLY A 214 -26.89 25.10 -1.63
N THR A 215 -26.94 26.04 -2.58
CA THR A 215 -25.93 26.17 -3.65
C THR A 215 -24.57 26.59 -3.11
N LEU A 216 -24.51 27.51 -2.14
CA LEU A 216 -23.26 27.99 -1.56
C LEU A 216 -22.58 26.92 -0.72
N LEU A 217 -23.34 26.21 0.11
CA LEU A 217 -22.87 25.06 0.88
C LEU A 217 -22.41 23.93 -0.06
N ALA A 218 -23.10 23.72 -1.18
CA ALA A 218 -22.65 22.77 -2.20
C ALA A 218 -21.31 23.16 -2.82
N MET A 219 -21.10 24.44 -3.13
CA MET A 219 -19.82 24.96 -3.59
C MET A 219 -18.72 24.77 -2.54
N ALA A 220 -19.01 25.13 -1.29
CA ALA A 220 -18.06 25.04 -0.18
C ALA A 220 -17.66 23.58 0.08
N TYR A 221 -18.65 22.68 0.05
CA TYR A 221 -18.42 21.26 0.16
C TYR A 221 -17.52 20.74 -0.96
N ARG A 222 -17.72 21.18 -2.21
CA ARG A 222 -16.90 20.71 -3.36
C ARG A 222 -15.45 21.17 -3.27
N THR A 223 -15.20 22.42 -2.88
CA THR A 223 -13.84 22.98 -2.81
C THR A 223 -13.11 22.61 -1.52
N ALA A 224 -13.84 22.13 -0.51
CA ALA A 224 -13.27 21.72 0.77
C ALA A 224 -12.35 20.50 0.67
N ALA A 225 -11.30 20.51 1.51
CA ALA A 225 -10.43 19.37 1.74
C ALA A 225 -11.22 18.16 2.31
N PRO A 226 -10.75 16.91 2.09
CA PRO A 226 -11.50 15.71 2.47
C PRO A 226 -11.91 15.63 3.96
N ASP A 227 -11.06 16.13 4.86
CA ASP A 227 -11.33 16.16 6.30
C ASP A 227 -12.44 17.16 6.66
N VAL A 228 -12.46 18.34 6.01
CA VAL A 228 -13.51 19.35 6.16
C VAL A 228 -14.83 18.82 5.62
N ARG A 229 -14.83 18.13 4.47
CA ARG A 229 -16.03 17.46 3.92
C ARG A 229 -16.60 16.41 4.87
N ALA A 230 -15.74 15.61 5.50
CA ALA A 230 -16.16 14.63 6.49
C ALA A 230 -16.81 15.28 7.73
N ARG A 231 -16.24 16.40 8.23
CA ARG A 231 -16.82 17.17 9.34
C ARG A 231 -18.19 17.76 8.95
N LEU A 232 -18.26 18.41 7.79
CA LEU A 232 -19.51 18.96 7.25
C LEU A 232 -20.61 17.89 7.13
N ARG A 233 -20.30 16.69 6.62
CA ARG A 233 -21.26 15.57 6.57
C ARG A 233 -21.77 15.16 7.93
N THR A 234 -20.87 15.07 8.91
CA THR A 234 -21.24 14.65 10.27
C THR A 234 -22.22 15.63 10.90
N ILE A 235 -21.99 16.92 10.70
CA ILE A 235 -22.85 18.00 11.21
C ILE A 235 -24.22 17.97 10.52
N MET A 236 -24.24 17.96 9.18
CA MET A 236 -25.50 17.87 8.41
C MET A 236 -26.30 16.59 8.74
N ALA A 237 -25.63 15.46 8.96
CA ALA A 237 -26.28 14.21 9.35
C ALA A 237 -26.94 14.29 10.74
N ALA A 238 -26.25 14.91 11.71
CA ALA A 238 -26.75 15.06 13.08
C ALA A 238 -28.00 15.95 13.16
N GLU A 239 -28.11 16.91 12.24
CA GLU A 239 -29.22 17.86 12.17
C GLU A 239 -30.43 17.31 11.40
N GLY A 240 -30.30 16.15 10.76
CA GLY A 240 -31.35 15.57 9.91
C GLY A 240 -31.66 16.43 8.68
N ASP A 241 -30.71 17.27 8.26
CA ASP A 241 -30.94 18.22 7.18
C ASP A 241 -30.87 17.52 5.82
N SER A 242 -32.03 17.44 5.16
CA SER A 242 -32.17 16.90 3.80
C SER A 242 -31.41 17.71 2.75
N ASP A 243 -30.94 18.91 3.11
CA ASP A 243 -30.11 19.76 2.26
C ASP A 243 -28.79 19.08 1.90
N LEU A 244 -28.31 18.08 2.65
CA LEU A 244 -27.13 17.30 2.24
C LEU A 244 -27.34 16.54 0.93
N ILE A 245 -28.54 16.00 0.67
CA ILE A 245 -28.80 15.34 -0.62
C ILE A 245 -28.84 16.37 -1.73
N ARG A 246 -29.36 17.57 -1.48
CA ARG A 246 -29.32 18.66 -2.47
C ARG A 246 -27.88 19.09 -2.72
N VAL A 247 -27.12 19.33 -1.66
CA VAL A 247 -25.71 19.69 -1.70
C VAL A 247 -24.87 18.65 -2.43
N VAL A 248 -25.19 17.36 -2.31
CA VAL A 248 -24.47 16.25 -2.97
C VAL A 248 -24.99 15.96 -4.38
N VAL A 249 -26.29 16.07 -4.63
CA VAL A 249 -26.94 15.65 -5.89
C VAL A 249 -27.20 16.83 -6.85
N ALA A 250 -27.24 18.08 -6.39
CA ALA A 250 -27.42 19.26 -7.23
C ALA A 250 -26.15 19.54 -8.05
N GLY A 251 -26.29 19.52 -9.38
CA GLY A 251 -25.22 19.67 -10.37
C GLY A 251 -25.26 18.54 -11.41
N GLU A 252 -24.23 18.46 -12.27
CA GLU A 252 -23.99 17.29 -13.12
C GLU A 252 -23.59 16.10 -12.22
N ARG A 253 -24.61 15.48 -11.62
CA ARG A 253 -24.55 14.38 -10.65
C ARG A 253 -23.52 13.31 -11.01
N ARG A 254 -23.37 13.07 -12.31
CA ARG A 254 -22.56 12.01 -12.89
C ARG A 254 -21.07 12.21 -12.63
N ASP A 255 -20.51 13.35 -13.00
CA ASP A 255 -19.07 13.60 -12.83
C ASP A 255 -18.67 13.61 -11.35
N ARG A 256 -19.58 14.05 -10.47
CA ARG A 256 -19.32 14.11 -9.03
C ARG A 256 -19.20 12.74 -8.37
N VAL A 257 -20.01 11.76 -8.77
CA VAL A 257 -19.96 10.42 -8.15
C VAL A 257 -18.57 9.80 -8.28
N ALA A 258 -17.82 10.15 -9.32
CA ALA A 258 -16.46 9.68 -9.53
C ALA A 258 -15.39 10.38 -8.69
N GLU A 259 -15.64 11.62 -8.26
CA GLU A 259 -14.74 12.39 -7.39
C GLU A 259 -14.96 12.12 -5.90
N MET A 260 -16.10 11.53 -5.55
CA MET A 260 -16.47 11.21 -4.17
C MET A 260 -15.62 10.06 -3.63
N SER A 261 -15.14 10.23 -2.40
CA SER A 261 -14.48 9.15 -1.68
C SER A 261 -15.44 7.99 -1.37
N ASP A 262 -14.88 6.81 -1.14
CA ASP A 262 -15.62 5.61 -0.73
C ASP A 262 -16.59 5.85 0.44
N ALA A 263 -16.16 6.61 1.44
CA ALA A 263 -16.96 6.92 2.63
C ALA A 263 -18.10 7.91 2.31
N GLU A 264 -17.91 8.80 1.34
CA GLU A 264 -18.95 9.72 0.86
C GLU A 264 -20.02 8.97 0.07
N LEU A 265 -19.62 8.02 -0.78
CA LEU A 265 -20.54 7.18 -1.53
C LEU A 265 -21.34 6.24 -0.63
N ASP A 266 -20.70 5.62 0.37
CA ASP A 266 -21.37 4.77 1.36
C ASP A 266 -22.41 5.57 2.14
N TYR A 267 -22.03 6.76 2.62
CA TYR A 267 -22.94 7.66 3.32
C TYR A 267 -24.14 8.06 2.45
N LEU A 268 -23.89 8.48 1.20
CA LEU A 268 -24.95 8.88 0.26
C LEU A 268 -25.92 7.72 0.00
N GLY A 269 -25.42 6.50 -0.19
CA GLY A 269 -26.25 5.31 -0.41
C GLY A 269 -27.17 5.02 0.78
N HIS A 270 -26.65 5.01 2.01
CA HIS A 270 -27.45 4.78 3.22
C HIS A 270 -28.46 5.88 3.45
N HIS A 271 -28.06 7.14 3.27
CA HIS A 271 -28.96 8.27 3.49
C HIS A 271 -30.11 8.32 2.46
N LEU A 272 -29.83 8.05 1.18
CA LEU A 272 -30.89 7.87 0.16
C LEU A 272 -31.85 6.74 0.54
N ALA A 273 -31.34 5.66 1.15
CA ALA A 273 -32.16 4.55 1.59
C ALA A 273 -33.02 4.90 2.82
N GLU A 274 -32.45 5.55 3.83
CA GLU A 274 -33.17 6.02 5.03
C GLU A 274 -34.31 6.98 4.67
N CYS A 275 -34.06 7.90 3.72
CA CYS A 275 -35.07 8.82 3.21
C CYS A 275 -36.02 8.21 2.17
N ARG A 276 -35.89 6.91 1.86
CA ARG A 276 -36.72 6.18 0.88
C ARG A 276 -36.71 6.80 -0.54
N ARG A 277 -35.58 7.38 -0.95
CA ARG A 277 -35.38 7.96 -2.28
C ARG A 277 -34.91 6.89 -3.27
N TRP A 278 -35.79 5.91 -3.51
CA TRP A 278 -35.46 4.71 -4.28
C TRP A 278 -35.08 4.96 -5.74
N PRO A 279 -35.75 5.86 -6.50
CA PRO A 279 -35.33 6.18 -7.87
C PRO A 279 -33.90 6.73 -7.92
N GLU A 280 -33.53 7.59 -6.98
CA GLU A 280 -32.20 8.16 -6.89
C GLU A 280 -31.17 7.12 -6.46
N LEU A 281 -31.48 6.26 -5.49
CA LEU A 281 -30.60 5.15 -5.11
C LEU A 281 -30.37 4.20 -6.29
N ARG A 282 -31.41 3.84 -7.06
CA ARG A 282 -31.27 3.04 -8.30
C ARG A 282 -30.36 3.72 -9.32
N GLY A 283 -30.55 5.03 -9.55
CA GLY A 283 -29.64 5.81 -10.39
C GLY A 283 -28.19 5.76 -9.91
N LEU A 284 -27.97 5.82 -8.59
CA LEU A 284 -26.64 5.74 -7.99
C LEU A 284 -25.99 4.37 -8.22
N VAL A 285 -26.74 3.27 -8.07
CA VAL A 285 -26.23 1.91 -8.36
C VAL A 285 -25.61 1.83 -9.76
N ARG A 286 -26.22 2.48 -10.76
CA ARG A 286 -25.76 2.49 -12.15
C ARG A 286 -24.54 3.38 -12.40
N ASP A 287 -24.19 4.24 -11.44
CA ASP A 287 -23.08 5.19 -11.58
C ASP A 287 -21.87 4.78 -10.73
N LEU A 288 -22.03 3.87 -9.75
CA LEU A 288 -20.98 3.46 -8.81
C LEU A 288 -19.98 2.44 -9.40
N PRO A 289 -18.77 2.31 -8.79
CA PRO A 289 -17.88 1.16 -9.00
C PRO A 289 -18.53 -0.17 -8.57
N LEU A 290 -18.05 -1.30 -9.09
CA LEU A 290 -18.74 -2.60 -8.97
C LEU A 290 -19.10 -2.98 -7.52
N ALA A 291 -18.12 -2.97 -6.62
CA ALA A 291 -18.33 -3.37 -5.22
C ALA A 291 -19.32 -2.42 -4.50
N LYS A 292 -19.27 -1.13 -4.82
CA LYS A 292 -20.16 -0.10 -4.26
C LYS A 292 -21.57 -0.19 -4.84
N ALA A 293 -21.69 -0.47 -6.13
CA ALA A 293 -22.97 -0.75 -6.78
C ALA A 293 -23.66 -1.96 -6.13
N ALA A 294 -22.91 -3.04 -5.84
CA ALA A 294 -23.42 -4.20 -5.12
C ALA A 294 -23.88 -3.87 -3.69
N ALA A 295 -23.13 -3.04 -2.97
CA ALA A 295 -23.52 -2.57 -1.63
C ALA A 295 -24.80 -1.71 -1.68
N ALA A 296 -24.87 -0.73 -2.58
CA ALA A 296 -26.02 0.16 -2.74
C ALA A 296 -27.28 -0.58 -3.24
N ALA A 297 -27.14 -1.56 -4.14
CA ALA A 297 -28.25 -2.39 -4.61
C ALA A 297 -28.91 -3.19 -3.46
N ARG A 298 -28.12 -3.60 -2.46
CA ARG A 298 -28.63 -4.31 -1.27
C ARG A 298 -29.43 -3.41 -0.32
N LEU A 299 -29.23 -2.08 -0.38
CA LEU A 299 -30.01 -1.12 0.41
C LEU A 299 -31.44 -0.94 -0.13
N LEU A 300 -31.70 -1.27 -1.40
CA LEU A 300 -33.05 -1.27 -1.95
C LEU A 300 -33.87 -2.41 -1.33
N PRO A 301 -35.13 -2.18 -0.91
CA PRO A 301 -36.02 -3.26 -0.50
C PRO A 301 -36.39 -4.15 -1.71
N GLU A 302 -36.86 -5.37 -1.46
CA GLU A 302 -37.06 -6.40 -2.51
C GLU A 302 -38.08 -5.98 -3.59
N ASP A 303 -39.13 -5.24 -3.21
CA ASP A 303 -40.13 -4.69 -4.11
C ASP A 303 -39.58 -3.60 -5.04
N GLU A 304 -38.62 -2.81 -4.56
CA GLU A 304 -37.90 -1.79 -5.35
C GLU A 304 -36.80 -2.37 -6.25
N ARG A 305 -36.51 -3.67 -6.16
CA ARG A 305 -35.58 -4.38 -7.07
C ARG A 305 -36.27 -4.94 -8.32
N THR A 306 -37.49 -4.50 -8.61
CA THR A 306 -38.26 -4.92 -9.79
C THR A 306 -38.17 -3.91 -10.93
N GLY A 307 -38.67 -4.27 -12.12
CA GLY A 307 -38.68 -3.40 -13.32
C GLY A 307 -37.52 -3.68 -14.28
N ASP A 308 -37.18 -2.68 -15.11
CA ASP A 308 -36.20 -2.82 -16.21
C ASP A 308 -34.77 -3.20 -15.75
N ASP A 309 -34.44 -2.91 -14.48
CA ASP A 309 -33.14 -3.22 -13.87
C ASP A 309 -33.15 -4.51 -13.01
N ALA A 310 -34.27 -5.26 -12.98
CA ALA A 310 -34.41 -6.38 -12.05
C ALA A 310 -33.27 -7.40 -12.17
N ASP A 311 -32.87 -7.73 -13.41
CA ASP A 311 -31.77 -8.67 -13.66
C ASP A 311 -30.41 -8.13 -13.19
N LEU A 312 -30.13 -6.84 -13.41
CA LEU A 312 -28.91 -6.18 -12.95
C LEU A 312 -28.84 -6.16 -11.42
N LEU A 313 -29.92 -5.74 -10.76
CA LEU A 313 -30.00 -5.69 -9.30
C LEU A 313 -29.92 -7.09 -8.69
N ALA A 314 -30.51 -8.10 -9.33
CA ALA A 314 -30.39 -9.50 -8.92
C ALA A 314 -28.92 -9.97 -9.00
N LEU A 315 -28.22 -9.68 -10.11
CA LEU A 315 -26.79 -10.02 -10.26
C LEU A 315 -25.91 -9.36 -9.20
N LEU A 316 -26.11 -8.06 -8.96
CA LEU A 316 -25.36 -7.29 -7.97
C LEU A 316 -25.63 -7.74 -6.53
N THR A 317 -26.88 -8.07 -6.21
CA THR A 317 -27.26 -8.52 -4.86
C THR A 317 -26.91 -10.00 -4.60
N ALA A 318 -26.76 -10.82 -5.64
CA ALA A 318 -26.38 -12.23 -5.50
C ALA A 318 -24.96 -12.45 -4.95
N ARG A 319 -24.05 -11.48 -5.14
CA ARG A 319 -22.66 -11.56 -4.63
C ARG A 319 -22.49 -10.70 -3.36
N PRO A 320 -21.73 -11.17 -2.35
CA PRO A 320 -21.38 -10.34 -1.19
C PRO A 320 -20.46 -9.19 -1.61
N TRP A 321 -20.89 -7.95 -1.35
CA TRP A 321 -20.12 -6.77 -1.74
C TRP A 321 -18.78 -6.66 -1.00
N GLN A 322 -18.69 -7.23 0.22
CA GLN A 322 -17.45 -7.28 0.99
C GLN A 322 -16.38 -8.14 0.31
N GLU A 323 -16.78 -9.26 -0.30
CA GLU A 323 -15.85 -10.13 -1.06
C GLU A 323 -15.37 -9.42 -2.33
N LEU A 324 -16.26 -8.71 -3.03
CA LEU A 324 -15.88 -7.87 -4.17
C LEU A 324 -14.90 -6.78 -3.75
N ARG A 325 -15.18 -6.07 -2.64
CA ARG A 325 -14.29 -5.03 -2.10
C ARG A 325 -12.93 -5.60 -1.70
N ALA A 326 -12.90 -6.74 -1.01
CA ALA A 326 -11.67 -7.42 -0.63
C ALA A 326 -10.87 -7.87 -1.87
N THR A 327 -11.58 -8.37 -2.90
CA THR A 327 -10.98 -8.76 -4.17
C THR A 327 -10.36 -7.56 -4.89
N VAL A 328 -11.03 -6.42 -4.92
CA VAL A 328 -10.47 -5.19 -5.53
C VAL A 328 -9.31 -4.66 -4.70
N GLY A 329 -9.46 -4.58 -3.39
CA GLY A 329 -8.46 -4.02 -2.47
C GLY A 329 -7.15 -4.81 -2.42
N ARG A 330 -7.17 -6.11 -2.73
CA ARG A 330 -5.95 -6.94 -2.82
C ARG A 330 -5.24 -6.88 -4.17
N LEU A 331 -5.80 -6.21 -5.18
CA LEU A 331 -5.14 -6.06 -6.48
C LEU A 331 -4.08 -4.95 -6.40
N PRO A 332 -2.90 -5.13 -7.03
CA PRO A 332 -1.90 -4.08 -7.11
C PRO A 332 -2.43 -2.90 -7.92
N ALA A 333 -2.09 -1.68 -7.51
CA ALA A 333 -2.40 -0.47 -8.28
C ALA A 333 -1.41 -0.24 -9.44
N GLU A 334 -0.21 -0.81 -9.33
CA GLU A 334 0.89 -0.64 -10.29
C GLU A 334 1.33 -1.98 -10.87
N HIS A 335 1.93 -1.95 -12.06
CA HIS A 335 2.47 -3.15 -12.71
C HIS A 335 3.62 -3.81 -11.95
N LEU A 336 4.26 -3.05 -11.05
CA LEU A 336 5.36 -3.51 -10.22
C LEU A 336 5.00 -3.19 -8.78
N THR A 337 4.97 -4.22 -7.93
CA THR A 337 4.92 -4.04 -6.48
C THR A 337 6.24 -4.49 -5.89
N THR A 338 6.86 -3.64 -5.07
CA THR A 338 8.16 -3.92 -4.46
C THR A 338 8.03 -4.15 -2.96
N PHE A 339 8.79 -5.11 -2.44
CA PHE A 339 8.86 -5.41 -1.01
C PHE A 339 10.30 -5.47 -0.59
N GLY A 340 10.68 -4.64 0.37
CA GLY A 340 11.99 -4.75 0.99
C GLY A 340 12.04 -6.04 1.80
N THR A 341 12.88 -6.99 1.38
CA THR A 341 13.19 -8.14 2.23
C THR A 341 14.48 -7.85 3.00
N PRO A 342 14.56 -8.24 4.27
CA PRO A 342 15.75 -7.95 5.07
C PRO A 342 17.01 -8.59 4.50
N ARG A 343 16.90 -9.66 3.68
CA ARG A 343 18.02 -10.49 3.20
C ARG A 343 17.68 -11.22 1.90
N ASN A 344 18.68 -11.90 1.33
CA ASN A 344 18.52 -12.75 0.15
C ASN A 344 17.47 -13.85 0.37
N SER A 345 16.30 -13.66 -0.21
CA SER A 345 15.27 -14.67 -0.41
C SER A 345 15.87 -15.91 -1.07
N MET A 346 15.37 -17.09 -0.75
CA MET A 346 15.89 -18.37 -1.23
C MET A 346 14.88 -19.07 -2.10
N ALA A 347 13.62 -19.09 -1.66
CA ALA A 347 12.53 -19.66 -2.40
C ALA A 347 11.31 -18.77 -2.23
N ALA A 348 10.43 -18.80 -3.22
CA ALA A 348 9.13 -18.17 -3.14
C ALA A 348 8.07 -19.08 -3.76
N SER A 349 6.83 -18.94 -3.30
CA SER A 349 5.67 -19.66 -3.82
C SER A 349 4.44 -18.78 -3.72
N ILE A 350 3.77 -18.58 -4.86
CA ILE A 350 2.50 -17.84 -4.91
C ILE A 350 1.37 -18.79 -4.52
N SER A 351 0.44 -18.35 -3.69
CA SER A 351 -0.77 -19.09 -3.30
C SER A 351 -1.61 -19.52 -4.52
N PRO A 352 -2.46 -20.57 -4.43
CA PRO A 352 -3.27 -21.00 -5.59
C PRO A 352 -4.24 -19.95 -6.12
N ASP A 353 -4.72 -19.06 -5.25
CA ASP A 353 -5.60 -17.94 -5.59
C ASP A 353 -4.83 -16.67 -6.01
N SER A 354 -3.50 -16.74 -6.11
CA SER A 354 -2.65 -15.59 -6.48
C SER A 354 -2.76 -14.39 -5.53
N ALA A 355 -3.30 -14.57 -4.31
CA ALA A 355 -3.46 -13.49 -3.34
C ALA A 355 -2.20 -13.22 -2.50
N GLU A 356 -1.41 -14.26 -2.23
CA GLU A 356 -0.29 -14.21 -1.30
C GLU A 356 0.98 -14.81 -1.92
N LEU A 357 2.12 -14.29 -1.49
CA LEU A 357 3.45 -14.79 -1.81
C LEU A 357 4.11 -15.28 -0.53
N ALA A 358 4.32 -16.58 -0.40
CA ALA A 358 5.22 -17.12 0.61
C ALA A 358 6.66 -16.96 0.12
N VAL A 359 7.54 -16.42 0.95
CA VAL A 359 8.97 -16.25 0.71
C VAL A 359 9.75 -16.79 1.88
N SER A 360 10.91 -17.40 1.62
CA SER A 360 11.79 -17.89 2.68
C SER A 360 13.20 -17.35 2.54
N TRP A 361 13.86 -17.01 3.64
CA TRP A 361 15.26 -16.56 3.67
C TRP A 361 15.97 -16.99 4.95
N PRO A 362 17.32 -17.12 4.96
CA PRO A 362 18.06 -17.48 6.16
C PRO A 362 18.34 -16.25 7.04
N GLU A 363 18.33 -16.44 8.36
CA GLU A 363 18.66 -15.37 9.33
C GLU A 363 20.11 -14.91 9.20
N ASP A 364 21.05 -15.82 8.94
CA ASP A 364 22.47 -15.52 8.76
C ASP A 364 23.09 -16.39 7.66
N ARG A 365 23.94 -15.79 6.83
CA ARG A 365 24.72 -16.50 5.83
C ARG A 365 25.88 -17.26 6.43
N SER A 366 26.43 -16.79 7.55
CA SER A 366 27.63 -17.40 8.15
C SER A 366 27.28 -18.66 8.95
N THR A 367 26.06 -18.72 9.49
CA THR A 367 25.50 -19.86 10.19
C THR A 367 24.03 -20.04 9.79
N PRO A 368 23.72 -20.85 8.74
CA PRO A 368 22.35 -21.02 8.25
C PRO A 368 21.54 -21.90 9.19
N THR A 369 21.41 -21.48 10.45
CA THR A 369 20.73 -22.25 11.51
C THR A 369 19.28 -21.86 11.65
N THR A 370 18.88 -20.68 11.19
CA THR A 370 17.50 -20.20 11.25
C THR A 370 17.00 -19.83 9.85
N LEU A 371 15.85 -20.36 9.48
CA LEU A 371 15.09 -20.04 8.28
C LEU A 371 13.85 -19.25 8.68
N HIS A 372 13.62 -18.15 7.99
CA HIS A 372 12.37 -17.40 8.06
C HIS A 372 11.48 -17.78 6.88
N VAL A 373 10.18 -17.85 7.13
CA VAL A 373 9.15 -17.88 6.09
C VAL A 373 8.19 -16.74 6.39
N GLU A 374 7.89 -15.92 5.40
CA GLU A 374 6.89 -14.86 5.50
C GLU A 374 5.93 -14.97 4.33
N THR A 375 4.66 -14.69 4.59
CA THR A 375 3.69 -14.46 3.52
C THR A 375 3.42 -12.98 3.37
N VAL A 376 3.40 -12.53 2.13
CA VAL A 376 3.13 -11.13 1.78
C VAL A 376 1.92 -11.09 0.85
N ARG A 377 0.97 -10.20 1.14
CA ARG A 377 -0.18 -9.97 0.26
C ARG A 377 0.25 -9.21 -0.99
N ILE A 378 0.02 -9.80 -2.17
CA ILE A 378 0.63 -9.33 -3.43
C ILE A 378 0.26 -7.89 -3.82
N GLY A 379 -0.96 -7.42 -3.54
CA GLY A 379 -1.35 -6.03 -3.85
C GLY A 379 -1.13 -5.00 -2.75
N ALA A 380 -0.93 -5.42 -1.50
CA ALA A 380 -0.82 -4.50 -0.35
C ALA A 380 0.60 -4.44 0.23
N GLY A 381 1.40 -5.49 0.04
CA GLY A 381 2.71 -5.63 0.69
C GLY A 381 2.69 -5.87 2.18
N GLU A 382 1.50 -6.05 2.73
CA GLU A 382 1.33 -6.38 4.13
C GLU A 382 1.80 -7.82 4.35
N SER A 383 2.71 -7.98 5.31
CA SER A 383 3.04 -9.29 5.89
C SER A 383 1.79 -9.86 6.54
N THR A 384 1.38 -11.06 6.14
CA THR A 384 0.20 -11.74 6.71
C THR A 384 0.59 -12.80 7.73
N LEU A 385 1.74 -13.45 7.55
CA LEU A 385 2.27 -14.48 8.45
C LEU A 385 3.79 -14.38 8.50
N HIS A 386 4.36 -14.64 9.69
CA HIS A 386 5.80 -14.78 9.87
C HIS A 386 6.12 -16.02 10.68
N PHE A 387 7.05 -16.83 10.18
CA PHE A 387 7.51 -18.06 10.78
C PHE A 387 9.03 -18.07 10.87
N THR A 388 9.56 -18.64 11.95
CA THR A 388 10.98 -18.92 12.12
C THR A 388 11.20 -20.39 12.51
N GLY A 389 12.11 -21.05 11.81
CA GLY A 389 12.46 -22.46 12.01
C GLY A 389 13.96 -22.66 12.00
N ARG A 390 14.45 -23.78 12.54
CA ARG A 390 15.87 -24.14 12.44
C ARG A 390 16.13 -25.08 11.26
N THR A 391 17.24 -24.87 10.57
CA THR A 391 17.74 -25.73 9.48
C THR A 391 19.23 -25.99 9.70
N ASP A 392 19.73 -27.17 9.32
CA ASP A 392 21.16 -27.49 9.45
C ASP A 392 21.95 -27.13 8.19
N SER A 393 21.27 -26.60 7.16
CA SER A 393 21.85 -26.41 5.84
C SER A 393 21.45 -25.06 5.22
N GLY A 394 22.40 -24.40 4.57
CA GLY A 394 22.17 -23.18 3.81
C GLY A 394 21.67 -23.39 2.37
N PHE A 395 20.99 -24.50 2.08
CA PHE A 395 20.47 -24.79 0.73
C PHE A 395 19.08 -24.18 0.52
N LEU A 396 18.73 -23.94 -0.75
CA LEU A 396 17.40 -23.47 -1.16
C LEU A 396 16.38 -24.54 -0.73
N HIS A 397 15.55 -24.22 0.25
CA HIS A 397 14.47 -25.07 0.71
C HIS A 397 13.23 -24.83 -0.15
N PRO A 398 12.76 -25.82 -0.92
CA PRO A 398 11.56 -25.65 -1.70
C PRO A 398 10.39 -25.31 -0.77
N LEU A 399 9.73 -24.20 -1.09
CA LEU A 399 8.60 -23.65 -0.38
C LEU A 399 7.38 -23.80 -1.28
N LEU A 400 6.25 -24.21 -0.70
CA LEU A 400 5.01 -24.36 -1.44
C LEU A 400 3.83 -23.81 -0.65
N HIS A 401 3.16 -22.82 -1.23
CA HIS A 401 1.93 -22.27 -0.70
C HIS A 401 0.75 -23.09 -1.25
N LEU A 402 -0.09 -23.66 -0.39
CA LEU A 402 -1.29 -24.42 -0.78
C LEU A 402 -2.60 -23.65 -0.54
N GLY A 403 -2.50 -22.48 0.09
CA GLY A 403 -3.62 -21.58 0.34
C GLY A 403 -3.81 -21.47 1.84
N ASP A 404 -4.48 -22.44 2.43
CA ASP A 404 -4.61 -22.60 3.88
C ASP A 404 -3.39 -23.26 4.54
N GLU A 405 -2.48 -23.87 3.77
CA GLU A 405 -1.24 -24.46 4.27
C GLU A 405 0.00 -23.91 3.55
N ILE A 406 1.12 -23.92 4.27
CA ILE A 406 2.45 -23.65 3.72
C ILE A 406 3.35 -24.81 4.08
N LEU A 407 3.93 -25.42 3.04
CA LEU A 407 4.84 -26.55 3.17
C LEU A 407 6.26 -26.13 2.82
N LEU A 408 7.22 -26.67 3.57
CA LEU A 408 8.63 -26.39 3.45
C LEU A 408 9.41 -27.71 3.42
N SER A 409 10.22 -27.92 2.39
CA SER A 409 11.15 -29.04 2.32
C SER A 409 12.51 -28.61 2.87
N ARG A 410 12.87 -29.11 4.06
CA ARG A 410 14.16 -28.82 4.74
C ARG A 410 15.09 -30.02 4.74
N ARG A 411 16.39 -29.76 4.89
CA ARG A 411 17.42 -30.82 4.98
C ARG A 411 18.10 -30.79 6.34
N THR A 412 18.13 -31.93 7.04
CA THR A 412 18.85 -32.13 8.30
C THR A 412 19.56 -33.48 8.28
N ASP A 413 20.83 -33.52 8.69
CA ASP A 413 21.66 -34.75 8.67
C ASP A 413 21.62 -35.52 7.33
N LEU A 414 21.70 -34.79 6.20
CA LEU A 414 21.60 -35.33 4.84
C LEU A 414 20.23 -35.94 4.46
N ARG A 415 19.21 -35.82 5.31
CA ARG A 415 17.84 -36.28 5.06
C ARG A 415 16.93 -35.10 4.75
N TRP A 416 16.01 -35.29 3.81
CA TRP A 416 14.95 -34.33 3.52
C TRP A 416 13.76 -34.57 4.44
N HIS A 417 13.21 -33.50 4.98
CA HIS A 417 12.02 -33.47 5.81
C HIS A 417 11.02 -32.51 5.19
N LEU A 418 9.74 -32.85 5.29
CA LEU A 418 8.66 -31.94 4.95
C LEU A 418 8.10 -31.38 6.26
N ASP A 419 8.03 -30.07 6.34
CA ASP A 419 7.37 -29.37 7.44
C ASP A 419 6.16 -28.61 6.88
N ARG A 420 5.01 -28.76 7.54
CA ARG A 420 3.92 -27.79 7.48
C ARG A 420 4.26 -26.68 8.47
N VAL A 421 4.42 -25.45 7.98
CA VAL A 421 4.75 -24.28 8.82
C VAL A 421 3.52 -23.41 9.15
N PHE A 422 2.39 -23.66 8.46
CA PHE A 422 1.09 -23.02 8.67
C PHE A 422 -0.04 -24.01 8.29
N PRO A 423 -1.20 -24.03 8.99
CA PRO A 423 -1.57 -23.20 10.14
C PRO A 423 -0.91 -23.66 11.45
N GLU A 424 -0.78 -24.97 11.63
CA GLU A 424 -0.08 -25.56 12.76
C GLU A 424 1.21 -26.21 12.32
N ARG A 425 2.26 -25.99 13.11
CA ARG A 425 3.57 -26.56 12.84
C ARG A 425 3.50 -28.07 12.98
N HIS A 426 3.83 -28.76 11.90
CA HIS A 426 3.90 -30.21 11.88
C HIS A 426 5.06 -30.66 11.00
N THR A 427 5.95 -31.51 11.54
CA THR A 427 6.95 -32.19 10.72
C THR A 427 6.38 -33.54 10.35
N PHE A 428 6.23 -33.79 9.05
CA PHE A 428 5.80 -35.09 8.57
C PHE A 428 6.86 -36.13 8.90
N ASP A 429 6.44 -37.31 9.34
CA ASP A 429 7.30 -38.49 9.45
C ASP A 429 7.84 -38.80 8.05
N SER A 430 9.06 -38.30 7.78
CA SER A 430 9.70 -38.41 6.47
C SER A 430 10.40 -39.76 6.38
N PRO A 431 9.92 -40.69 5.52
CA PRO A 431 10.67 -41.90 5.24
C PRO A 431 12.01 -41.55 4.57
N GLU A 432 13.04 -42.36 4.82
CA GLU A 432 14.36 -42.13 4.24
C GLU A 432 14.29 -42.04 2.71
N GLY A 433 14.94 -41.03 2.13
CA GLY A 433 15.07 -40.88 0.69
C GLY A 433 13.93 -40.14 -0.02
N MET A 434 13.36 -39.12 0.63
CA MET A 434 12.61 -38.08 -0.09
C MET A 434 13.53 -37.20 -0.94
N SER A 435 13.03 -36.75 -2.09
CA SER A 435 13.70 -35.75 -2.93
C SER A 435 13.44 -34.33 -2.42
N PRO A 436 14.25 -33.34 -2.82
CA PRO A 436 13.95 -31.94 -2.49
C PRO A 436 12.74 -31.41 -3.27
N HIS A 437 12.41 -31.99 -4.42
CA HIS A 437 11.43 -31.42 -5.36
C HIS A 437 10.00 -31.53 -4.84
N LEU A 438 9.47 -30.40 -4.37
CA LEU A 438 8.10 -30.24 -3.91
C LEU A 438 7.26 -29.56 -5.00
N ARG A 439 6.09 -30.11 -5.33
CA ARG A 439 5.16 -29.57 -6.33
C ARG A 439 3.71 -29.60 -5.85
N ARG A 440 2.91 -28.65 -6.33
CA ARG A 440 1.47 -28.56 -6.04
C ARG A 440 0.70 -29.60 -6.85
N THR A 441 -0.25 -30.27 -6.22
CA THR A 441 -1.25 -31.13 -6.88
C THR A 441 -2.62 -30.47 -6.84
N SER A 442 -3.64 -31.09 -7.43
CA SER A 442 -5.04 -30.62 -7.37
C SER A 442 -5.58 -30.55 -5.93
N ARG A 443 -5.00 -31.35 -5.04
CA ARG A 443 -5.45 -31.46 -3.65
C ARG A 443 -4.42 -31.08 -2.63
N GLY A 444 -3.12 -30.97 -2.92
CA GLY A 444 -2.11 -30.71 -1.90
C GLY A 444 -0.73 -30.59 -2.51
N ALA A 445 0.22 -31.41 -2.05
CA ALA A 445 1.56 -31.46 -2.60
C ALA A 445 2.05 -32.88 -2.88
N VAL A 446 3.06 -32.97 -3.75
CA VAL A 446 3.75 -34.22 -4.08
C VAL A 446 5.26 -34.02 -4.11
N MET A 447 5.95 -35.07 -3.68
CA MET A 447 7.41 -35.23 -3.71
C MET A 447 7.77 -36.61 -4.27
N ILE A 448 9.01 -36.76 -4.71
CA ILE A 448 9.53 -38.09 -5.11
C ILE A 448 10.10 -38.78 -3.88
N HIS A 449 9.84 -40.07 -3.76
CA HIS A 449 10.34 -40.95 -2.70
C HIS A 449 11.01 -42.19 -3.33
N LEU A 450 11.91 -42.85 -2.60
CA LEU A 450 12.59 -44.07 -3.08
C LEU A 450 11.66 -45.19 -3.53
N GLU A 451 10.45 -45.23 -2.98
CA GLU A 451 9.44 -46.24 -3.32
C GLU A 451 8.39 -45.75 -4.32
N GLY A 452 8.37 -44.47 -4.70
CA GLY A 452 7.37 -43.89 -5.60
C GLY A 452 7.11 -42.40 -5.35
N LEU A 453 5.84 -42.02 -5.19
CA LEU A 453 5.42 -40.64 -4.92
C LEU A 453 4.93 -40.51 -3.48
N ALA A 454 5.30 -39.43 -2.81
CA ALA A 454 4.82 -39.07 -1.47
C ALA A 454 3.92 -37.84 -1.56
N PHE A 455 2.68 -37.97 -1.10
CA PHE A 455 1.69 -36.91 -1.12
C PHE A 455 1.50 -36.33 0.28
N ALA A 456 1.53 -35.01 0.37
CA ALA A 456 1.03 -34.27 1.53
C ALA A 456 -0.38 -33.77 1.19
N ASP A 457 -1.38 -34.55 1.59
CA ASP A 457 -2.79 -34.16 1.46
C ASP A 457 -3.13 -33.11 2.55
N PRO A 458 -4.03 -32.13 2.31
CA PRO A 458 -4.30 -31.04 3.25
C PRO A 458 -4.84 -31.56 4.57
N GLY A 459 -4.38 -30.97 5.66
CA GLY A 459 -4.76 -31.37 7.01
C GLY A 459 -4.23 -32.74 7.43
N ALA A 460 -3.56 -33.50 6.56
CA ALA A 460 -3.01 -34.79 6.93
C ALA A 460 -1.73 -34.63 7.76
N ASP A 461 -1.58 -35.47 8.79
CA ASP A 461 -0.36 -35.51 9.60
C ASP A 461 0.65 -36.55 9.10
N ARG A 462 0.31 -37.28 8.03
CA ARG A 462 1.15 -38.34 7.45
C ARG A 462 1.16 -38.23 5.94
N LEU A 463 2.32 -38.57 5.36
CA LEU A 463 2.47 -38.66 3.92
C LEU A 463 1.75 -39.90 3.40
N ARG A 464 0.95 -39.73 2.35
CA ARG A 464 0.38 -40.84 1.59
C ARG A 464 1.39 -41.28 0.53
N LEU A 465 1.88 -42.52 0.67
CA LEU A 465 2.80 -43.11 -0.29
C LEU A 465 2.05 -43.85 -1.41
N VAL A 466 2.35 -43.50 -2.65
CA VAL A 466 1.88 -44.19 -3.84
C VAL A 466 3.07 -44.91 -4.48
N PRO A 467 3.18 -46.24 -4.32
CA PRO A 467 4.34 -46.97 -4.79
C PRO A 467 4.40 -47.01 -6.31
N VAL A 468 5.58 -46.78 -6.86
CA VAL A 468 5.86 -46.93 -8.29
C VAL A 468 6.83 -48.10 -8.44
N HIS A 469 6.33 -49.25 -8.88
CA HIS A 469 7.07 -50.52 -8.76
C HIS A 469 8.43 -50.53 -9.49
N SER A 470 8.61 -49.71 -10.53
CA SER A 470 9.89 -49.52 -11.21
C SER A 470 10.96 -48.95 -10.28
N PHE A 471 10.62 -48.02 -9.38
CA PHE A 471 11.59 -47.33 -8.49
C PHE A 471 12.32 -48.28 -7.56
N ARG A 472 11.58 -49.20 -6.94
CA ARG A 472 12.14 -50.15 -5.96
C ARG A 472 13.23 -51.04 -6.56
N LYS A 473 13.08 -51.46 -7.81
CA LYS A 473 14.09 -52.27 -8.51
C LYS A 473 15.34 -51.48 -8.90
N MET A 474 15.23 -50.15 -9.02
CA MET A 474 16.31 -49.29 -9.49
C MET A 474 17.17 -48.71 -8.35
N MET A 475 16.59 -48.48 -7.19
CA MET A 475 17.29 -47.95 -6.01
C MET A 475 18.00 -49.02 -5.17
N ALA A 476 17.75 -50.30 -5.43
CA ALA A 476 18.44 -51.42 -4.79
C ALA A 476 19.94 -51.41 -5.13
N GLY A 477 20.75 -50.76 -4.29
CA GLY A 477 22.23 -50.79 -4.36
C GLY A 477 22.92 -49.45 -4.63
N ARG A 478 22.19 -48.32 -4.74
CA ARG A 478 22.79 -46.99 -4.90
C ARG A 478 22.20 -46.01 -3.90
N ALA A 479 22.87 -45.82 -2.76
CA ALA A 479 22.64 -44.70 -1.84
C ALA A 479 23.21 -43.37 -2.42
N VAL A 480 23.08 -43.17 -3.73
CA VAL A 480 23.55 -41.95 -4.40
C VAL A 480 22.45 -40.90 -4.27
N SER A 481 22.85 -39.67 -3.91
CA SER A 481 21.93 -38.60 -3.54
C SER A 481 20.91 -38.32 -4.66
N LEU A 482 19.61 -38.49 -4.35
CA LEU A 482 18.50 -38.09 -5.22
C LEU A 482 18.50 -36.59 -5.58
N GLU A 483 19.36 -35.81 -4.95
CA GLU A 483 19.33 -34.34 -4.88
C GLU A 483 19.46 -33.63 -6.23
N ASN A 484 20.06 -34.25 -7.24
CA ASN A 484 20.44 -33.54 -8.47
C ASN A 484 19.97 -34.18 -9.79
N ARG A 485 19.13 -35.23 -9.76
CA ARG A 485 18.83 -36.00 -11.00
C ARG A 485 17.37 -36.34 -11.26
N CYS A 486 16.48 -36.16 -10.29
CA CYS A 486 15.06 -36.43 -10.50
C CYS A 486 14.32 -35.13 -10.77
N GLN A 487 13.58 -35.05 -11.87
CA GLN A 487 12.70 -33.93 -12.17
C GLN A 487 11.27 -34.28 -11.78
N LEU A 488 10.49 -33.26 -11.41
CA LEU A 488 9.08 -33.40 -11.03
C LEU A 488 8.30 -32.19 -11.56
N THR A 489 7.18 -32.47 -12.22
CA THR A 489 6.22 -31.48 -12.71
C THR A 489 4.81 -32.00 -12.54
N THR A 490 3.85 -31.08 -12.49
CA THR A 490 2.44 -31.37 -12.21
C THR A 490 1.54 -30.53 -13.08
N LEU A 491 0.40 -31.09 -13.51
CA LEU A 491 -0.70 -30.35 -14.10
C LEU A 491 -1.95 -30.55 -13.23
N PRO A 492 -2.14 -29.73 -12.17
CA PRO A 492 -3.22 -29.92 -11.19
C PRO A 492 -4.62 -29.97 -11.82
N ALA A 493 -4.90 -29.15 -12.84
CA ALA A 493 -6.19 -29.12 -13.52
C ALA A 493 -6.55 -30.45 -14.21
N ALA A 494 -5.54 -31.23 -14.62
CA ALA A 494 -5.71 -32.56 -15.22
C ALA A 494 -5.36 -33.70 -14.25
N ARG A 495 -4.97 -33.39 -13.01
CA ARG A 495 -4.48 -34.35 -11.99
C ARG A 495 -3.32 -35.22 -12.49
N LEU A 496 -2.45 -34.67 -13.34
CA LEU A 496 -1.30 -35.38 -13.91
C LEU A 496 0.00 -35.00 -13.21
N ILE A 497 0.90 -35.97 -13.12
CA ILE A 497 2.24 -35.85 -12.54
C ILE A 497 3.22 -36.48 -13.53
N ALA A 498 4.29 -35.77 -13.86
CA ALA A 498 5.40 -36.33 -14.60
C ALA A 498 6.69 -36.20 -13.79
N PHE A 499 7.50 -37.24 -13.82
CA PHE A 499 8.77 -37.28 -13.09
C PHE A 499 9.82 -38.11 -13.83
N SER A 500 11.09 -37.78 -13.61
CA SER A 500 12.22 -38.57 -14.10
C SER A 500 12.90 -39.34 -12.96
N ASP A 501 13.41 -40.52 -13.28
CA ASP A 501 14.25 -41.29 -12.37
C ASP A 501 15.75 -40.97 -12.53
N LEU A 502 16.60 -41.70 -11.81
CA LEU A 502 18.07 -41.55 -11.87
C LEU A 502 18.72 -42.01 -13.17
N ARG A 503 17.98 -42.70 -14.04
CA ARG A 503 18.39 -43.16 -15.38
C ARG A 503 17.82 -42.28 -16.48
N ASN A 504 17.18 -41.15 -16.13
CA ASN A 504 16.47 -40.28 -17.06
C ASN A 504 15.27 -40.98 -17.75
N GLU A 505 14.73 -42.06 -17.18
CA GLU A 505 13.42 -42.58 -17.61
C GLU A 505 12.32 -41.68 -17.08
N ILE A 506 11.34 -41.36 -17.93
CA ILE A 506 10.27 -40.43 -17.57
C ILE A 506 8.98 -41.22 -17.43
N PHE A 507 8.27 -40.92 -16.34
CA PHE A 507 7.00 -41.51 -16.00
C PHE A 507 5.95 -40.42 -15.94
N VAL A 508 4.77 -40.70 -16.48
CA VAL A 508 3.58 -39.88 -16.33
C VAL A 508 2.53 -40.71 -15.62
N THR A 509 1.89 -40.16 -14.60
CA THR A 509 0.85 -40.84 -13.83
C THR A 509 -0.20 -39.83 -13.35
N THR A 510 -1.32 -40.33 -12.87
CA THR A 510 -2.32 -39.53 -12.17
C THR A 510 -2.00 -39.39 -10.69
N GLU A 511 -2.60 -38.43 -9.99
CA GLU A 511 -2.45 -38.28 -8.53
C GLU A 511 -2.89 -39.50 -7.71
N ASP A 512 -3.76 -40.32 -8.28
CA ASP A 512 -4.23 -41.57 -7.67
C ASP A 512 -3.24 -42.74 -7.92
N GLY A 513 -2.16 -42.50 -8.67
CA GLY A 513 -1.18 -43.51 -9.06
C GLY A 513 -1.63 -44.45 -10.18
N ALA A 514 -2.80 -44.19 -10.76
CA ALA A 514 -3.28 -44.91 -11.93
C ALA A 514 -2.52 -44.47 -13.18
N ASP A 515 -2.47 -45.36 -14.18
CA ASP A 515 -1.98 -45.09 -15.54
C ASP A 515 -0.53 -44.59 -15.60
N VAL A 516 0.41 -45.35 -15.03
CA VAL A 516 1.84 -45.08 -15.19
C VAL A 516 2.24 -45.35 -16.63
N ARG A 517 2.35 -44.28 -17.42
CA ARG A 517 2.91 -44.31 -18.78
C ARG A 517 4.41 -44.05 -18.70
N LYS A 518 5.18 -44.89 -19.38
CA LYS A 518 6.63 -44.75 -19.47
C LYS A 518 7.00 -44.17 -20.83
N ILE A 519 7.81 -43.12 -20.83
CA ILE A 519 8.48 -42.59 -22.03
C ILE A 519 9.84 -43.32 -22.12
N PRO A 520 10.18 -43.94 -23.26
CA PRO A 520 11.44 -44.68 -23.41
C PRO A 520 12.65 -43.75 -23.29
N ALA A 521 13.63 -44.09 -22.44
CA ALA A 521 14.89 -43.33 -22.34
C ALA A 521 15.77 -43.49 -23.58
N ASP A 522 15.68 -44.62 -24.28
CA ASP A 522 16.50 -44.94 -25.46
C ASP A 522 16.22 -44.02 -26.66
N GLU A 523 15.13 -43.25 -26.62
CA GLU A 523 14.76 -42.29 -27.67
C GLU A 523 15.37 -40.89 -27.45
N PHE A 524 15.90 -40.61 -26.26
CA PHE A 524 16.67 -39.41 -25.98
C PHE A 524 18.06 -39.51 -26.63
N ALA A 525 18.40 -38.52 -27.46
CA ALA A 525 19.64 -38.53 -28.22
C ALA A 525 20.90 -38.43 -27.32
N GLY A 526 21.64 -39.53 -27.13
CA GLY A 526 22.98 -39.51 -26.49
C GLY A 526 22.96 -39.14 -25.00
N ASP A 527 24.13 -38.80 -24.44
CA ASP A 527 24.36 -38.43 -23.01
C ASP A 527 23.58 -37.16 -22.57
N CYS A 528 22.26 -37.14 -22.73
CA CYS A 528 21.39 -36.04 -22.33
C CYS A 528 21.07 -36.11 -20.84
N SER A 529 21.28 -35.00 -20.13
CA SER A 529 20.72 -34.81 -18.79
C SER A 529 19.32 -34.20 -18.90
N ILE A 530 18.33 -34.77 -18.20
CA ILE A 530 17.01 -34.13 -18.10
C ILE A 530 17.08 -33.08 -17.00
N ASP A 531 16.85 -31.83 -17.38
CA ASP A 531 16.90 -30.69 -16.48
C ASP A 531 15.51 -30.26 -16.04
N ALA A 532 14.47 -30.42 -16.88
CA ALA A 532 13.11 -30.04 -16.52
C ALA A 532 12.06 -30.87 -17.27
N LEU A 533 10.86 -30.89 -16.70
CA LEU A 533 9.65 -31.45 -17.31
C LEU A 533 8.54 -30.40 -17.26
N SER A 534 7.72 -30.29 -18.31
CA SER A 534 6.68 -29.27 -18.41
C SER A 534 5.46 -29.79 -19.16
N PHE A 535 4.28 -29.75 -18.56
CA PHE A 535 3.06 -30.03 -19.31
C PHE A 535 2.70 -28.82 -20.18
N LEU A 536 2.53 -29.04 -21.49
CA LEU A 536 1.98 -28.04 -22.42
C LEU A 536 0.45 -28.16 -22.52
N GLY A 537 -0.10 -29.26 -22.01
CA GLY A 537 -1.53 -29.52 -21.92
C GLY A 537 -1.78 -30.92 -21.33
N PRO A 538 -3.05 -31.34 -21.20
CA PRO A 538 -3.40 -32.65 -20.63
C PRO A 538 -2.81 -33.85 -21.39
N ASN A 539 -2.52 -33.67 -22.68
CA ASN A 539 -2.01 -34.73 -23.56
C ASN A 539 -0.62 -34.41 -24.13
N THR A 540 0.10 -33.44 -23.57
CA THR A 540 1.38 -33.00 -24.14
C THR A 540 2.39 -32.68 -23.05
N LEU A 541 3.54 -33.33 -23.11
CA LEU A 541 4.66 -33.13 -22.21
C LEU A 541 5.88 -32.65 -23.00
N ALA A 542 6.47 -31.55 -22.56
CA ALA A 542 7.79 -31.12 -22.97
C ALA A 542 8.84 -31.65 -21.99
N VAL A 543 9.92 -32.17 -22.54
CA VAL A 543 11.06 -32.68 -21.77
C VAL A 543 12.27 -31.87 -22.17
N HIS A 544 12.88 -31.23 -21.19
CA HIS A 544 13.99 -30.32 -21.40
C HIS A 544 15.27 -30.94 -20.84
N GLY A 545 16.33 -30.85 -21.62
CA GLY A 545 17.64 -31.31 -21.21
C GLY A 545 18.76 -30.56 -21.90
N HIS A 546 19.98 -31.01 -21.66
CA HIS A 546 21.12 -30.63 -22.46
C HIS A 546 21.67 -31.84 -23.21
N ALA A 547 21.84 -31.69 -24.52
CA ALA A 547 22.60 -32.62 -25.33
C ALA A 547 24.09 -32.28 -25.25
N ARG A 548 24.92 -33.30 -25.07
CA ARG A 548 26.38 -33.15 -25.09
C ARG A 548 26.92 -33.69 -26.41
N ASP A 549 27.46 -32.80 -27.23
CA ASP A 549 28.25 -33.15 -28.40
C ASP A 549 29.73 -32.80 -28.14
N GLY A 550 30.47 -33.78 -27.64
CA GLY A 550 31.86 -33.61 -27.19
C GLY A 550 31.99 -32.66 -25.98
N LEU A 551 32.52 -31.46 -26.22
CA LEU A 551 32.67 -30.40 -25.21
C LEU A 551 31.54 -29.35 -25.28
N THR A 552 30.71 -29.39 -26.32
CA THR A 552 29.59 -28.48 -26.49
C THR A 552 28.38 -29.01 -25.74
N ILE A 553 27.78 -28.17 -24.92
CA ILE A 553 26.52 -28.44 -24.23
C ILE A 553 25.47 -27.56 -24.91
N SER A 554 24.54 -28.17 -25.65
CA SER A 554 23.41 -27.47 -26.28
C SER A 554 22.12 -27.82 -25.55
N GLN A 555 21.22 -26.86 -25.41
CA GLN A 555 19.89 -27.14 -24.90
C GLN A 555 19.12 -27.99 -25.92
N HIS A 556 18.32 -28.91 -25.42
CA HIS A 556 17.51 -29.81 -26.22
C HIS A 556 16.12 -29.92 -25.58
N THR A 557 15.06 -29.86 -26.39
CA THR A 557 13.69 -30.06 -25.93
C THR A 557 12.94 -31.01 -26.84
N GLU A 558 12.39 -32.07 -26.25
CA GLU A 558 11.49 -32.99 -26.94
C GLU A 558 10.03 -32.75 -26.53
N ILE A 559 9.12 -32.89 -27.49
CA ILE A 559 7.67 -32.84 -27.26
C ILE A 559 7.09 -34.23 -27.44
N TRP A 560 6.32 -34.64 -26.45
CA TRP A 560 5.71 -35.94 -26.35
C TRP A 560 4.19 -35.79 -26.27
N GLU A 561 3.48 -36.50 -27.15
CA GLU A 561 2.03 -36.67 -27.03
C GLU A 561 1.70 -37.84 -26.11
N LEU A 562 0.67 -37.64 -25.28
CA LEU A 562 0.22 -38.55 -24.22
C LEU A 562 -1.24 -38.94 -24.46
N PRO A 563 -1.55 -39.71 -25.51
CA PRO A 563 -2.94 -40.11 -25.81
C PRO A 563 -3.58 -40.88 -24.64
N PRO A 564 -4.87 -40.67 -24.32
CA PRO A 564 -5.57 -41.35 -23.22
C PRO A 564 -5.40 -42.87 -23.20
N ASP A 565 -5.49 -43.50 -24.39
CA ASP A 565 -5.51 -44.95 -24.57
C ASP A 565 -4.30 -45.48 -25.36
N GLY A 566 -3.19 -44.72 -25.44
CA GLY A 566 -2.05 -45.06 -26.29
C GLY A 566 -0.68 -44.93 -25.63
N ALA A 567 0.34 -45.42 -26.32
CA ALA A 567 1.73 -45.22 -25.92
C ALA A 567 2.12 -43.75 -26.14
N PRO A 568 2.89 -43.14 -25.20
CA PRO A 568 3.55 -41.88 -25.46
C PRO A 568 4.39 -41.95 -26.73
N HIS A 569 4.38 -40.90 -27.54
CA HIS A 569 5.23 -40.82 -28.73
C HIS A 569 5.74 -39.40 -28.96
N ARG A 570 6.97 -39.29 -29.46
CA ARG A 570 7.62 -38.01 -29.73
C ARG A 570 7.04 -37.37 -30.98
N THR A 571 6.55 -36.14 -30.86
CA THR A 571 6.00 -35.35 -31.99
C THR A 571 6.89 -34.22 -32.44
N GLY A 572 7.93 -33.88 -31.68
CA GLY A 572 8.95 -32.93 -32.10
C GLY A 572 10.19 -32.95 -31.21
N ALA A 573 11.31 -32.48 -31.76
CA ALA A 573 12.57 -32.29 -31.05
C ALA A 573 13.22 -30.99 -31.54
N HIS A 574 13.80 -30.22 -30.64
CA HIS A 574 14.31 -28.88 -30.91
C HIS A 574 15.62 -28.67 -30.18
N ASP A 575 16.63 -28.25 -30.93
CA ASP A 575 17.94 -27.86 -30.40
C ASP A 575 18.01 -26.34 -30.24
N GLY A 576 18.64 -25.89 -29.16
CA GLY A 576 18.84 -24.49 -28.84
C GLY A 576 17.99 -23.98 -27.68
N PRO A 577 18.09 -22.67 -27.38
CA PRO A 577 17.39 -22.03 -26.30
C PRO A 577 15.87 -22.23 -26.35
N VAL A 578 15.26 -22.65 -25.24
CA VAL A 578 13.80 -22.87 -25.14
C VAL A 578 12.98 -21.65 -25.64
N ARG A 579 13.47 -20.44 -25.36
CA ARG A 579 12.85 -19.17 -25.76
C ARG A 579 12.81 -18.89 -27.26
N ASP A 580 13.71 -19.50 -28.05
CA ASP A 580 13.75 -19.28 -29.51
C ASP A 580 12.53 -19.94 -30.17
N ARG A 581 11.91 -20.91 -29.49
CA ARG A 581 10.72 -21.62 -29.95
C ARG A 581 9.43 -21.08 -29.33
N TRP A 582 9.46 -20.82 -28.02
CA TRP A 582 8.32 -20.27 -27.31
C TRP A 582 8.66 -18.84 -26.90
N PRO A 583 8.44 -17.84 -27.78
CA PRO A 583 8.59 -16.45 -27.39
C PRO A 583 7.62 -16.15 -26.26
N VAL A 584 8.04 -15.38 -25.24
CA VAL A 584 7.29 -15.14 -23.98
C VAL A 584 5.85 -14.67 -24.22
N GLU A 585 5.57 -14.06 -25.37
CA GLU A 585 4.25 -13.62 -25.80
C GLU A 585 3.27 -14.77 -26.12
N GLU A 586 3.77 -15.93 -26.56
CA GLU A 586 2.94 -17.12 -26.85
C GLU A 586 2.53 -17.90 -25.59
N TRP A 587 2.97 -17.43 -24.41
CA TRP A 587 2.77 -18.09 -23.12
C TRP A 587 1.47 -17.63 -22.47
N GLU A 588 0.81 -16.62 -23.04
CA GLU A 588 -0.45 -16.09 -22.54
C GLU A 588 -1.51 -17.21 -22.49
N GLY A 589 -1.93 -17.58 -21.28
CA GLY A 589 -3.04 -18.52 -21.03
C GLY A 589 -2.65 -19.99 -20.86
N SER A 590 -1.36 -20.35 -20.95
CA SER A 590 -0.91 -21.73 -20.68
C SER A 590 -0.54 -21.91 -19.20
N SER A 591 -0.93 -23.03 -18.60
CA SER A 591 -0.48 -23.39 -17.25
C SER A 591 1.00 -23.80 -17.29
N LEU A 592 1.89 -22.97 -16.78
CA LEU A 592 3.33 -23.18 -16.84
C LEU A 592 3.85 -23.65 -15.49
N ASP A 593 4.66 -24.70 -15.52
CA ASP A 593 5.39 -25.13 -14.34
C ASP A 593 6.41 -24.03 -13.93
N PRO A 594 6.48 -23.63 -12.65
CA PRO A 594 7.40 -22.57 -12.20
C PRO A 594 8.88 -22.85 -12.50
N PHE A 595 9.28 -24.13 -12.52
CA PHE A 595 10.65 -24.49 -12.84
C PHE A 595 10.93 -24.39 -14.35
N PHE A 596 9.95 -24.71 -15.18
CA PHE A 596 10.04 -24.42 -16.62
C PHE A 596 10.15 -22.92 -16.89
N ALA A 597 9.32 -22.12 -16.22
CA ALA A 597 9.39 -20.66 -16.29
C ALA A 597 10.78 -20.14 -15.88
N HIS A 598 11.36 -20.68 -14.80
CA HIS A 598 12.72 -20.35 -14.38
C HIS A 598 13.75 -20.65 -15.47
N GLN A 599 13.67 -21.82 -16.12
CA GLN A 599 14.58 -22.21 -17.20
C GLN A 599 14.47 -21.31 -18.44
N VAL A 600 13.28 -20.76 -18.73
CA VAL A 600 13.11 -19.87 -19.89
C VAL A 600 13.49 -18.42 -19.58
N LEU A 601 13.19 -17.97 -18.37
CA LEU A 601 13.33 -16.57 -17.99
C LEU A 601 14.74 -16.24 -17.47
N THR A 602 15.62 -17.22 -17.29
CA THR A 602 17.01 -17.00 -16.82
C THR A 602 18.04 -17.08 -17.97
N ALA A 603 18.98 -16.14 -17.98
CA ALA A 603 19.92 -15.92 -19.07
C ALA A 603 21.08 -16.94 -19.14
N ASN A 604 21.33 -17.72 -18.07
CA ASN A 604 22.44 -18.67 -17.97
C ASN A 604 22.01 -19.94 -17.21
N LEU A 605 21.71 -21.02 -17.94
CA LEU A 605 21.23 -22.28 -17.33
C LEU A 605 22.34 -23.18 -16.77
N VAL A 606 23.61 -22.84 -17.03
CA VAL A 606 24.76 -23.64 -16.56
C VAL A 606 24.91 -23.59 -15.04
N THR A 607 24.34 -22.58 -14.38
CA THR A 607 24.21 -22.54 -12.91
C THR A 607 22.79 -22.11 -12.52
N PRO A 608 21.89 -23.06 -12.22
CA PRO A 608 20.46 -22.77 -11.96
C PRO A 608 20.22 -21.84 -10.76
N HIS A 609 21.26 -21.58 -9.95
CA HIS A 609 21.18 -20.75 -8.75
C HIS A 609 21.63 -19.29 -8.93
N PHE A 610 22.23 -18.91 -10.07
CA PHE A 610 22.85 -17.58 -10.25
C PHE A 610 22.56 -16.90 -11.59
N GLY A 611 21.63 -17.44 -12.40
CA GLY A 611 21.23 -16.83 -13.67
C GLY A 611 20.44 -15.54 -13.47
N GLY A 612 20.89 -14.44 -14.10
CA GLY A 612 20.11 -13.21 -14.18
C GLY A 612 18.85 -13.37 -15.05
N VAL A 613 17.81 -12.60 -14.79
CA VAL A 613 16.61 -12.55 -15.65
C VAL A 613 16.99 -12.10 -17.07
N HIS A 614 16.43 -12.75 -18.07
CA HIS A 614 16.76 -12.49 -19.48
C HIS A 614 16.35 -11.06 -19.90
N PRO A 615 17.25 -10.27 -20.53
CA PRO A 615 16.98 -8.86 -20.87
C PRO A 615 15.91 -8.67 -21.94
N GLY A 616 15.59 -9.73 -22.70
CA GLY A 616 14.60 -9.71 -23.78
C GLY A 616 13.15 -9.77 -23.34
N ILE A 617 12.85 -9.81 -22.03
CA ILE A 617 11.47 -9.82 -21.54
C ILE A 617 10.97 -8.37 -21.51
N PRO A 618 10.10 -7.93 -22.45
CA PRO A 618 9.90 -6.50 -22.74
C PRO A 618 9.26 -5.70 -21.59
N TRP A 619 8.44 -6.36 -20.77
CA TRP A 619 7.78 -5.77 -19.61
C TRP A 619 8.61 -5.84 -18.32
N LEU A 620 9.70 -6.62 -18.32
CA LEU A 620 10.69 -6.67 -17.25
C LEU A 620 11.84 -5.68 -17.48
N GLN A 621 11.76 -4.79 -18.47
CA GLN A 621 12.82 -3.83 -18.79
C GLN A 621 13.15 -2.96 -17.56
N ALA A 622 14.16 -3.39 -16.82
CA ALA A 622 14.69 -2.66 -15.69
C ALA A 622 15.73 -1.66 -16.17
N THR A 623 15.63 -0.48 -15.58
CA THR A 623 16.76 0.29 -15.05
C THR A 623 17.98 -0.59 -14.76
N ARG A 624 19.18 -0.09 -15.10
CA ARG A 624 20.50 -0.77 -15.14
C ARG A 624 21.01 -1.47 -13.85
N GLU A 625 20.17 -2.08 -13.04
CA GLU A 625 20.56 -2.82 -11.85
C GLU A 625 21.25 -4.14 -12.21
N LYS A 626 22.34 -4.43 -11.49
CA LYS A 626 23.35 -5.42 -11.91
C LYS A 626 22.93 -6.87 -11.65
N PHE A 627 21.91 -7.14 -10.85
CA PHE A 627 21.46 -8.50 -10.53
C PHE A 627 19.95 -8.55 -10.27
N ARG A 628 19.23 -9.34 -11.08
CA ARG A 628 17.82 -9.71 -10.85
C ARG A 628 17.68 -11.22 -11.00
N ARG A 629 17.02 -11.90 -10.07
CA ARG A 629 16.81 -13.35 -10.05
C ARG A 629 15.32 -13.69 -10.11
N PHE A 630 14.95 -14.70 -10.88
CA PHE A 630 13.59 -15.26 -10.87
C PHE A 630 13.35 -16.04 -9.58
N LEU A 631 12.17 -15.87 -8.96
CA LEU A 631 11.80 -16.62 -7.76
C LEU A 631 10.57 -17.50 -7.95
N ALA A 632 9.47 -16.94 -8.49
CA ALA A 632 8.21 -17.64 -8.63
C ALA A 632 7.34 -17.07 -9.74
N MET A 633 6.40 -17.89 -10.22
CA MET A 633 5.37 -17.51 -11.18
C MET A 633 4.13 -18.37 -10.85
N PRO A 634 2.90 -17.84 -10.89
CA PRO A 634 1.71 -18.66 -10.74
C PRO A 634 1.54 -19.51 -12.00
N LEU A 635 0.75 -20.60 -11.89
CA LEU A 635 0.54 -21.50 -13.02
C LEU A 635 0.03 -20.77 -14.26
N ALA A 636 -0.87 -19.78 -14.14
CA ALA A 636 -1.40 -19.09 -15.31
C ALA A 636 -0.49 -18.01 -15.90
N GLY A 637 0.67 -17.72 -15.29
CA GLY A 637 1.67 -16.80 -15.86
C GLY A 637 1.32 -15.31 -15.86
N ASP A 638 0.29 -14.87 -15.12
CA ASP A 638 -0.17 -13.47 -15.07
C ASP A 638 0.62 -12.57 -14.11
N MET A 639 1.51 -13.18 -13.32
CA MET A 639 2.43 -12.50 -12.42
C MET A 639 3.81 -13.12 -12.49
N LEU A 640 4.84 -12.34 -12.18
CA LEU A 640 6.20 -12.82 -12.06
C LEU A 640 6.84 -12.23 -10.81
N VAL A 641 7.42 -13.10 -9.98
CA VAL A 641 8.19 -12.69 -8.81
C VAL A 641 9.66 -12.77 -9.14
N THR A 642 10.33 -11.63 -9.04
CA THR A 642 11.78 -11.54 -9.11
C THR A 642 12.32 -10.96 -7.82
N SER A 643 13.63 -11.07 -7.65
CA SER A 643 14.36 -10.38 -6.61
C SER A 643 15.49 -9.56 -7.22
N SER A 644 15.62 -8.31 -6.82
CA SER A 644 16.63 -7.36 -7.30
C SER A 644 17.41 -6.77 -6.12
N GLY A 645 18.61 -6.26 -6.35
CA GLY A 645 19.39 -5.54 -5.34
C GLY A 645 20.77 -6.10 -5.05
N GLU A 646 21.43 -5.50 -4.08
CA GLU A 646 22.76 -5.91 -3.62
C GLU A 646 22.66 -7.03 -2.57
N MET A 647 23.76 -7.75 -2.34
CA MET A 647 23.77 -8.89 -1.40
C MET A 647 23.27 -8.59 0.03
N GLN A 648 23.19 -7.32 0.42
CA GLN A 648 22.75 -6.89 1.75
C GLN A 648 21.30 -6.41 1.78
N HIS A 649 20.74 -6.01 0.65
CA HIS A 649 19.38 -5.49 0.53
C HIS A 649 18.76 -6.03 -0.74
N GLU A 650 17.92 -7.06 -0.58
CA GLU A 650 17.17 -7.64 -1.69
C GLU A 650 15.74 -7.09 -1.66
N THR A 651 15.31 -6.54 -2.77
CA THR A 651 13.95 -6.12 -3.03
C THR A 651 13.26 -7.23 -3.79
N LEU A 652 12.17 -7.76 -3.24
CA LEU A 652 11.25 -8.59 -4.00
C LEU A 652 10.44 -7.69 -4.91
N GLU A 653 10.28 -8.10 -6.15
CA GLU A 653 9.54 -7.39 -7.17
C GLU A 653 8.49 -8.34 -7.72
N ILE A 654 7.21 -8.00 -7.56
CA ILE A 654 6.11 -8.71 -8.18
C ILE A 654 5.61 -7.89 -9.35
N HIS A 655 5.81 -8.44 -10.54
CA HIS A 655 5.41 -7.87 -11.81
C HIS A 655 4.07 -8.47 -12.20
N SER A 656 3.04 -7.64 -12.39
CA SER A 656 1.76 -8.09 -12.96
C SER A 656 1.31 -7.17 -14.07
N ARG A 657 1.11 -7.74 -15.26
CA ARG A 657 0.63 -7.00 -16.42
C ARG A 657 -0.87 -6.70 -16.34
N HIS A 658 -1.64 -7.63 -15.81
CA HIS A 658 -3.10 -7.62 -15.97
C HIS A 658 -3.85 -7.21 -14.71
N LEU A 659 -3.32 -7.48 -13.51
CA LEU A 659 -4.03 -7.18 -12.26
C LEU A 659 -4.25 -5.68 -12.01
N PRO A 660 -3.31 -4.76 -12.31
CA PRO A 660 -3.57 -3.32 -12.18
C PRO A 660 -4.64 -2.83 -13.14
N THR A 661 -4.66 -3.40 -14.35
CA THR A 661 -5.73 -3.13 -15.32
C THR A 661 -7.06 -3.62 -14.76
N ALA A 662 -7.12 -4.85 -14.22
CA ALA A 662 -8.34 -5.41 -13.64
C ALA A 662 -8.85 -4.56 -12.47
N ARG A 663 -7.94 -4.11 -11.59
CA ARG A 663 -8.26 -3.18 -10.51
C ARG A 663 -8.89 -1.90 -11.06
N ALA A 664 -8.24 -1.27 -12.03
CA ALA A 664 -8.74 -0.05 -12.64
C ALA A 664 -10.13 -0.23 -13.27
N PHE A 665 -10.44 -1.38 -13.86
CA PHE A 665 -11.78 -1.69 -14.37
C PHE A 665 -12.82 -1.88 -13.26
N LEU A 666 -12.46 -2.57 -12.18
CA LEU A 666 -13.37 -2.86 -11.07
C LEU A 666 -13.62 -1.64 -10.17
N GLU A 667 -12.64 -0.74 -10.04
CA GLU A 667 -12.75 0.55 -9.35
C GLU A 667 -13.38 1.64 -10.23
N ARG A 668 -13.46 1.44 -11.56
CA ARG A 668 -14.06 2.42 -12.46
C ARG A 668 -15.57 2.52 -12.20
N PRO A 669 -16.10 3.72 -11.95
CA PRO A 669 -17.54 3.96 -11.92
C PRO A 669 -18.19 3.51 -13.23
N PHE A 670 -19.30 2.76 -13.18
CA PHE A 670 -20.00 2.30 -14.38
C PHE A 670 -20.36 3.43 -15.35
N LEU A 671 -20.56 4.63 -14.81
CA LEU A 671 -20.79 5.86 -15.57
C LEU A 671 -19.69 6.14 -16.61
N HIS A 672 -18.43 5.87 -16.26
CA HIS A 672 -17.27 6.13 -17.11
C HIS A 672 -16.90 4.94 -17.99
N CYS A 673 -17.62 3.83 -17.87
CA CYS A 673 -17.47 2.72 -18.79
C CYS A 673 -18.07 3.06 -20.15
N THR A 674 -17.49 2.48 -21.18
CA THR A 674 -17.90 2.61 -22.58
C THR A 674 -18.26 1.22 -23.14
N PRO A 675 -18.92 1.13 -24.31
CA PRO A 675 -19.13 -0.14 -25.00
C PRO A 675 -17.85 -0.96 -25.22
N GLN A 676 -16.70 -0.31 -25.44
CA GLN A 676 -15.42 -1.01 -25.61
C GLN A 676 -14.93 -1.68 -24.34
N ASP A 677 -15.31 -1.15 -23.17
CA ASP A 677 -14.91 -1.71 -21.87
C ASP A 677 -15.53 -3.08 -21.61
N LEU A 678 -16.71 -3.38 -22.19
CA LEU A 678 -17.29 -4.74 -22.15
C LEU A 678 -16.37 -5.75 -22.85
N GLN A 679 -15.88 -5.43 -24.04
CA GLN A 679 -14.97 -6.30 -24.79
C GLN A 679 -13.63 -6.45 -24.06
N ARG A 680 -13.05 -5.35 -23.57
CA ARG A 680 -11.81 -5.37 -22.79
C ARG A 680 -11.93 -6.18 -21.50
N THR A 681 -13.06 -6.09 -20.81
CA THR A 681 -13.32 -6.88 -19.60
C THR A 681 -13.32 -8.37 -19.92
N ARG A 682 -13.94 -8.79 -21.03
CA ARG A 682 -13.95 -10.19 -21.49
C ARG A 682 -12.56 -10.69 -21.89
N GLU A 683 -11.79 -9.87 -22.61
CA GLU A 683 -10.41 -10.20 -22.97
C GLU A 683 -9.51 -10.31 -21.75
N LEU A 684 -9.62 -9.36 -20.81
CA LEU A 684 -8.84 -9.32 -19.59
C LEU A 684 -9.13 -10.54 -18.71
N ARG A 685 -10.40 -10.94 -18.57
CA ARG A 685 -10.81 -12.13 -17.81
C ARG A 685 -10.06 -13.39 -18.25
N LEU A 686 -9.80 -13.56 -19.54
CA LEU A 686 -9.07 -14.73 -20.07
C LEU A 686 -7.58 -14.74 -19.69
N LYS A 687 -7.02 -13.58 -19.29
CA LYS A 687 -5.61 -13.39 -18.94
C LYS A 687 -5.34 -13.38 -17.44
N ILE A 688 -6.38 -13.53 -16.61
CA ILE A 688 -6.27 -13.52 -15.15
C ILE A 688 -6.39 -14.94 -14.61
N ALA A 689 -5.42 -15.38 -13.81
CA ALA A 689 -5.44 -16.69 -13.16
C ALA A 689 -6.53 -16.78 -12.10
N ASP A 690 -6.58 -15.71 -11.30
CA ASP A 690 -7.29 -15.61 -10.05
C ASP A 690 -8.81 -15.79 -10.27
N PRO A 691 -9.41 -16.87 -9.73
CA PRO A 691 -10.83 -17.14 -9.90
C PRO A 691 -11.73 -16.03 -9.36
N ALA A 692 -11.40 -15.43 -8.23
CA ALA A 692 -12.25 -14.39 -7.62
C ALA A 692 -12.20 -13.09 -8.44
N VAL A 693 -11.05 -12.75 -9.02
CA VAL A 693 -10.94 -11.61 -9.95
C VAL A 693 -11.68 -11.89 -11.24
N ARG A 694 -11.60 -13.11 -11.79
CA ARG A 694 -12.39 -13.51 -12.96
C ARG A 694 -13.89 -13.42 -12.70
N ASP A 695 -14.35 -13.92 -11.55
CA ASP A 695 -15.76 -13.82 -11.13
C ASP A 695 -16.21 -12.35 -11.02
N ALA A 696 -15.36 -11.47 -10.48
CA ALA A 696 -15.64 -10.03 -10.40
C ALA A 696 -15.68 -9.38 -11.79
N LEU A 697 -14.76 -9.74 -12.69
CA LEU A 697 -14.76 -9.27 -14.09
C LEU A 697 -15.96 -9.82 -14.87
N ASP A 698 -16.41 -11.05 -14.60
CA ASP A 698 -17.64 -11.61 -15.17
C ASP A 698 -18.87 -10.84 -14.72
N LEU A 699 -18.96 -10.53 -13.43
CA LEU A 699 -20.04 -9.69 -12.90
C LEU A 699 -20.03 -8.29 -13.53
N LEU A 700 -18.85 -7.65 -13.62
CA LEU A 700 -18.67 -6.37 -14.33
C LEU A 700 -19.14 -6.50 -15.79
N GLY A 701 -18.70 -7.54 -16.51
CA GLY A 701 -19.08 -7.80 -17.89
C GLY A 701 -20.59 -7.94 -18.07
N ASN A 702 -21.27 -8.63 -17.15
CA ASN A 702 -22.73 -8.73 -17.18
C ASN A 702 -23.42 -7.39 -16.89
N CYS A 703 -22.90 -6.59 -15.96
CA CYS A 703 -23.42 -5.25 -15.68
C CYS A 703 -23.27 -4.32 -16.89
N LEU A 704 -22.10 -4.33 -17.55
CA LEU A 704 -21.85 -3.54 -18.75
C LEU A 704 -22.69 -4.04 -19.94
N ALA A 705 -22.91 -5.35 -20.07
CA ALA A 705 -23.77 -5.92 -21.09
C ALA A 705 -25.24 -5.53 -20.88
N HIS A 706 -25.74 -5.47 -19.65
CA HIS A 706 -27.09 -4.94 -19.38
C HIS A 706 -27.18 -3.44 -19.72
N ARG A 707 -26.18 -2.66 -19.31
CA ARG A 707 -26.13 -1.20 -19.57
C ARG A 707 -26.06 -0.84 -21.06
N PHE A 708 -25.25 -1.54 -21.84
CA PHE A 708 -25.00 -1.22 -23.26
C PHE A 708 -25.72 -2.16 -24.25
N GLY A 709 -26.29 -3.27 -23.79
CA GLY A 709 -26.86 -4.31 -24.64
C GLY A 709 -28.09 -3.88 -25.43
N GLY A 710 -28.79 -2.82 -24.99
CA GLY A 710 -29.85 -2.18 -25.77
C GLY A 710 -29.35 -1.29 -26.90
N ASP A 711 -28.17 -0.67 -26.74
CA ASP A 711 -27.63 0.34 -27.66
C ASP A 711 -26.72 -0.26 -28.76
N ILE A 712 -26.22 -1.49 -28.58
CA ILE A 712 -25.34 -2.18 -29.52
C ILE A 712 -26.16 -3.14 -30.41
N ALA A 713 -27.08 -2.59 -31.20
CA ALA A 713 -27.59 -3.23 -32.41
C ALA A 713 -26.92 -2.66 -33.67
N LEU A 714 -25.60 -2.42 -33.61
CA LEU A 714 -24.77 -2.07 -34.77
C LEU A 714 -23.84 -3.25 -35.12
N GLY A 715 -24.43 -4.45 -35.21
CA GLY A 715 -23.77 -5.63 -35.75
C GLY A 715 -24.09 -5.80 -37.24
N THR A 716 -23.15 -6.31 -38.02
CA THR A 716 -23.24 -6.59 -39.48
C THR A 716 -24.27 -7.67 -39.88
N GLY A 717 -25.19 -8.04 -38.98
CA GLY A 717 -26.28 -9.00 -39.25
C GLY A 717 -27.55 -8.31 -39.76
N PRO A 718 -28.47 -9.06 -40.40
CA PRO A 718 -29.76 -8.52 -40.81
C PRO A 718 -30.51 -8.00 -39.58
N ALA A 719 -30.93 -6.74 -39.64
CA ALA A 719 -31.58 -6.03 -38.55
C ALA A 719 -32.81 -6.82 -38.04
N PRO A 720 -32.92 -7.09 -36.72
CA PRO A 720 -34.20 -7.52 -36.15
C PRO A 720 -35.23 -6.40 -36.35
N ALA A 721 -36.52 -6.75 -36.39
CA ALA A 721 -37.61 -5.79 -36.56
C ALA A 721 -37.55 -4.74 -35.44
N ALA A 722 -37.14 -3.52 -35.80
CA ALA A 722 -36.97 -2.39 -34.91
C ALA A 722 -38.27 -1.99 -34.22
N GLY A 723 -38.20 -1.68 -32.93
CA GLY A 723 -39.26 -1.01 -32.18
C GLY A 723 -39.34 0.48 -32.53
N PRO A 724 -40.40 1.18 -32.11
CA PRO A 724 -40.66 2.57 -32.48
C PRO A 724 -39.62 3.60 -31.98
N THR A 725 -38.65 3.18 -31.16
CA THR A 725 -37.58 4.03 -30.60
C THR A 725 -36.19 3.73 -31.14
N ASP A 726 -36.04 2.72 -32.01
CA ASP A 726 -34.71 2.25 -32.40
C ASP A 726 -34.20 3.00 -33.65
N ILE A 727 -32.97 3.52 -33.58
CA ILE A 727 -32.27 4.14 -34.71
C ILE A 727 -31.39 3.08 -35.38
N ALA A 728 -31.88 2.48 -36.46
CA ALA A 728 -31.09 1.56 -37.27
C ALA A 728 -30.27 2.33 -38.34
N LEU A 729 -28.94 2.39 -38.18
CA LEU A 729 -28.03 2.89 -39.22
C LEU A 729 -27.60 1.74 -40.13
N SER A 730 -28.40 1.42 -41.15
CA SER A 730 -27.98 0.50 -42.20
C SER A 730 -27.06 1.22 -43.19
N ARG A 731 -25.84 0.69 -43.40
CA ARG A 731 -24.98 1.11 -44.51
C ARG A 731 -25.67 0.71 -45.81
N GLN A 732 -26.27 1.66 -46.52
CA GLN A 732 -26.88 1.41 -47.82
C GLN A 732 -25.73 1.01 -48.77
N GLN A 733 -25.61 -0.29 -49.07
CA GLN A 733 -24.71 -0.75 -50.13
C GLN A 733 -25.23 -0.13 -51.43
N GLY A 734 -24.52 0.88 -51.93
CA GLY A 734 -24.76 1.44 -53.25
C GLY A 734 -24.62 0.34 -54.29
N GLY A 735 -25.72 0.05 -54.98
CA GLY A 735 -25.69 -0.78 -56.17
C GLY A 735 -24.99 -0.01 -57.29
N ASP A 736 -24.00 -0.65 -57.89
CA ASP A 736 -23.47 -0.26 -59.20
C ASP A 736 -24.58 -0.42 -60.26
N ALA A 737 -24.74 0.62 -61.09
CA ALA A 737 -25.51 0.62 -62.32
C ALA A 737 -24.57 0.47 -63.52
#